data_AF-A0A836K3S3-F1
#
_entry.id   AF-A0A836K3S3-F1
#
_cell.length_a   1.000
_cell.length_b   1.000
_cell.length_c   1.000
_cell.angle_alpha   90.00
_cell.angle_beta   90.00
_cell.angle_gamma   90.00
#
_symmetry.space_group_name_H-M   'P 1'
#
loop_
_entity.id
_entity.type
_entity.pdbx_description
1 polymer ?
#
loop_
_entity_poly.entity_id
_entity_poly.type
_entity_poly.pdbx_seq_one_letter_code
_entity_poly.pdbx_strand_id
1 'polypeptide(L)'
;MFFPRKYVLSIFIANYDKRLSSLLQLYQINYFKKLRRYSYADIPRVNFDEHRPESLKDLKTRNLDERRTLRSLNSFVGCVAGLYGFKAHLLHYILMFMPSRDILAEAQLEVKLNGIPEGKVLIVKWREKPVFIYHRSQSIIDQERAVDLSELRDPQTDDDRVKRSEWLVVLGICTHLGCIAIPNAGIIPGGFFCPCHGSHYDGAGRIRKGPAMTNLEIPKYLFTDDNKIIIGKLIIVYLLVTCAHLSHQTSTPNATTYIAAVVEYSPKYSTNSNETLKINSDVYVGFIKVANLYDVDIIVFPEAGLTTVNFPEREKLEDWTTIVPNASSNYIPCYQDTFKVSDALKKISCAARSSKIYVVINIAEKKLCSDELCPRDKMFYYNTNVVFDRTGKIIARYRKTNLSKEYQFNVTTTPEVVSFDTDFGVKFGTFTCFDIYFRKPALQLTRDHQVTDFVYPTVWFSEVPFLTAVQLQAGWSFAENVNLLASGYNRPSFGNAGSGIYLGRRGIGKAIMPTNTQKEMLIFEVPKINIETQYNEDPYNLLKDQNQKVLLSYHQKEHDESQEKWESNTMIVNDKIFLLHDDTDTFETFPLEENITKNICQNNFCCDFRIEIAKIDPSIKYRLMVFNGHRSIPNNLVNDNVAISSCSIIQCSNNSVSSCNSVQKSETVFNTIYITAKFDNLKTNLIMPSTLNSNLLPLNNEDWKFSVVDFFTENDRLHVTISLNNPTDNLVTFGIYSRPFNTNSVNRTSFDIINYFVILLVTLLLSRN
;
A
#
# COMPACT_ATOMS: atom_id res chain seq x y z
N MET A 1 -32.75 -32.15 -31.32
CA MET A 1 -33.37 -31.17 -32.24
C MET A 1 -32.45 -29.96 -32.31
N PHE A 2 -31.67 -29.85 -33.38
CA PHE A 2 -30.64 -28.82 -33.58
C PHE A 2 -31.27 -27.50 -34.05
N PHE A 3 -31.05 -26.41 -33.33
CA PHE A 3 -31.29 -25.04 -33.81
C PHE A 3 -29.98 -24.23 -33.70
N PRO A 4 -29.52 -23.53 -34.75
CA PRO A 4 -28.20 -22.92 -34.77
C PRO A 4 -28.16 -21.61 -33.97
N ARG A 5 -27.19 -21.55 -33.06
CA ARG A 5 -27.01 -20.57 -31.98
C ARG A 5 -26.37 -19.22 -32.43
N LYS A 6 -26.58 -18.77 -33.67
CA LYS A 6 -25.82 -17.63 -34.24
C LYS A 6 -26.61 -16.41 -34.74
N TYR A 7 -27.95 -16.36 -34.65
CA TYR A 7 -28.72 -15.25 -35.25
C TYR A 7 -29.57 -14.40 -34.29
N VAL A 8 -29.64 -14.72 -33.00
CA VAL A 8 -30.50 -13.95 -32.07
C VAL A 8 -29.77 -12.77 -31.43
N LEU A 9 -28.44 -12.82 -31.27
CA LEU A 9 -27.67 -11.73 -30.67
C LEU A 9 -27.35 -10.59 -31.66
N SER A 10 -27.31 -10.89 -32.96
CA SER A 10 -27.06 -9.90 -34.02
C SER A 10 -28.29 -9.04 -34.35
N ILE A 11 -29.51 -9.51 -34.08
CA ILE A 11 -30.74 -8.72 -34.28
C ILE A 11 -30.98 -7.73 -33.13
N PHE A 12 -30.50 -8.02 -31.91
CA PHE A 12 -30.62 -7.11 -30.78
C PHE A 12 -29.58 -5.98 -30.78
N ILE A 13 -28.37 -6.23 -31.31
CA ILE A 13 -27.30 -5.21 -31.37
C ILE A 13 -27.45 -4.32 -32.62
N ALA A 14 -27.90 -4.85 -33.76
CA ALA A 14 -28.01 -4.07 -34.99
C ALA A 14 -29.18 -3.06 -35.02
N ASN A 15 -30.22 -3.26 -34.19
CA ASN A 15 -31.38 -2.36 -34.15
C ASN A 15 -31.31 -1.29 -33.03
N TYR A 16 -30.34 -1.37 -32.13
CA TYR A 16 -30.15 -0.37 -31.08
C TYR A 16 -29.32 0.84 -31.57
N ASP A 17 -28.45 0.63 -32.56
CA ASP A 17 -27.48 1.64 -33.01
C ASP A 17 -28.08 2.71 -33.96
N LYS A 18 -29.21 2.39 -34.62
CA LYS A 18 -29.86 3.31 -35.57
C LYS A 18 -31.04 4.10 -35.01
N ARG A 19 -31.63 3.71 -33.87
CA ARG A 19 -32.79 4.42 -33.29
C ARG A 19 -32.45 5.35 -32.13
N LEU A 20 -31.32 5.17 -31.44
CA LEU A 20 -30.90 6.13 -30.41
C LEU A 20 -30.10 7.32 -30.98
N SER A 21 -29.41 7.17 -32.11
CA SER A 21 -28.64 8.28 -32.71
C SER A 21 -29.54 9.33 -33.38
N SER A 22 -30.74 8.95 -33.84
CA SER A 22 -31.71 9.89 -34.42
C SER A 22 -32.48 10.70 -33.38
N LEU A 23 -32.54 10.26 -32.13
CA LEU A 23 -33.21 10.97 -31.03
C LEU A 23 -32.28 11.93 -30.27
N LEU A 24 -30.96 11.82 -30.45
CA LEU A 24 -29.95 12.64 -29.75
C LEU A 24 -29.13 13.55 -30.69
N GLN A 25 -29.37 13.51 -32.00
CA GLN A 25 -28.84 14.53 -32.91
C GLN A 25 -29.70 15.80 -32.82
N LEU A 26 -29.22 16.77 -32.03
CA LEU A 26 -29.54 18.17 -32.22
C LEU A 26 -29.11 18.57 -33.64
N TYR A 27 -30.02 18.45 -34.61
CA TYR A 27 -29.86 19.12 -35.89
C TYR A 27 -29.74 20.62 -35.61
N GLN A 28 -28.51 21.15 -35.68
CA GLN A 28 -28.31 22.58 -35.88
C GLN A 28 -28.91 22.90 -37.26
N ILE A 29 -30.16 23.36 -37.26
CA ILE A 29 -30.76 24.00 -38.41
C ILE A 29 -30.03 25.34 -38.59
N ASN A 30 -28.84 25.31 -39.18
CA ASN A 30 -28.15 26.48 -39.70
C ASN A 30 -28.73 26.86 -41.06
N TYR A 31 -30.04 27.13 -41.09
CA TYR A 31 -30.73 27.75 -42.22
C TYR A 31 -31.00 29.23 -41.90
N PHE A 32 -29.95 29.97 -41.55
CA PHE A 32 -29.98 31.41 -41.70
C PHE A 32 -28.82 31.83 -42.59
N LYS A 33 -29.15 31.89 -43.89
CA LYS A 33 -28.50 32.78 -44.85
C LYS A 33 -28.18 34.09 -44.14
N LYS A 34 -26.96 34.56 -44.35
CA LYS A 34 -26.41 35.85 -43.96
C LYS A 34 -27.29 36.99 -44.50
N LEU A 35 -28.43 37.22 -43.87
CA LEU A 35 -29.29 38.37 -44.11
C LEU A 35 -28.58 39.54 -43.44
N ARG A 36 -28.18 40.51 -44.27
CA ARG A 36 -27.73 41.82 -43.81
C ARG A 36 -28.78 42.34 -42.83
N ARG A 37 -28.40 42.52 -41.56
CA ARG A 37 -29.22 43.25 -40.58
C ARG A 37 -29.33 44.69 -41.09
N TYR A 38 -30.44 45.03 -41.71
CA TYR A 38 -30.94 46.39 -41.65
C TYR A 38 -31.41 46.60 -40.21
N SER A 39 -30.90 47.63 -39.55
CA SER A 39 -31.25 47.99 -38.19
C SER A 39 -32.72 48.42 -38.13
N TYR A 40 -33.62 47.49 -37.83
CA TYR A 40 -34.94 47.83 -37.32
C TYR A 40 -34.80 48.11 -35.82
N ALA A 41 -34.57 49.37 -35.47
CA ALA A 41 -34.56 49.83 -34.08
C ALA A 41 -35.99 50.02 -33.53
N ASP A 42 -37.01 49.73 -34.35
CA ASP A 42 -38.36 50.27 -34.15
C ASP A 42 -39.37 49.20 -33.70
N ILE A 43 -38.93 47.96 -33.46
CA ILE A 43 -39.80 46.87 -32.99
C ILE A 43 -39.72 46.79 -31.45
N PRO A 44 -40.79 47.17 -30.72
CA PRO A 44 -40.80 47.05 -29.26
C PRO A 44 -40.75 45.57 -28.87
N ARG A 45 -39.99 45.25 -27.81
CA ARG A 45 -39.95 43.88 -27.26
C ARG A 45 -41.32 43.53 -26.69
N VAL A 46 -41.86 42.38 -27.10
CA VAL A 46 -43.10 41.82 -26.54
C VAL A 46 -42.90 41.52 -25.05
N ASN A 47 -43.86 41.94 -24.22
CA ASN A 47 -43.81 41.67 -22.78
C ASN A 47 -44.21 40.22 -22.48
N PHE A 48 -43.31 39.46 -21.85
CA PHE A 48 -43.52 38.06 -21.42
C PHE A 48 -43.64 37.92 -19.90
N ASP A 49 -43.88 39.00 -19.16
CA ASP A 49 -43.90 39.00 -17.69
C ASP A 49 -45.02 38.11 -17.11
N GLU A 50 -46.12 37.92 -17.84
CA GLU A 50 -47.21 37.03 -17.44
C GLU A 50 -46.78 35.55 -17.35
N HIS A 51 -45.93 35.09 -18.27
CA HIS A 51 -45.45 33.70 -18.28
C HIS A 51 -44.15 33.51 -17.51
N ARG A 52 -43.62 34.61 -16.95
CA ARG A 52 -42.38 34.60 -16.19
C ARG A 52 -42.71 34.28 -14.72
N PRO A 53 -42.01 33.32 -14.09
CA PRO A 53 -42.13 33.10 -12.65
C PRO A 53 -41.90 34.39 -11.89
N GLU A 54 -42.63 34.57 -10.79
CA GLU A 54 -42.67 35.81 -10.00
C GLU A 54 -41.27 36.31 -9.60
N SER A 55 -40.37 35.39 -9.25
CA SER A 55 -38.97 35.64 -8.88
C SER A 55 -38.09 36.21 -10.00
N LEU A 56 -38.56 36.21 -11.26
CA LEU A 56 -37.82 36.68 -12.43
C LEU A 56 -38.48 37.88 -13.11
N LYS A 57 -39.61 38.38 -12.59
CA LYS A 57 -40.25 39.61 -13.08
C LYS A 57 -39.34 40.83 -12.87
N ASP A 58 -38.51 40.84 -11.81
CA ASP A 58 -37.46 41.83 -11.62
C ASP A 58 -36.24 41.52 -12.53
N LEU A 59 -35.92 42.46 -13.43
CA LEU A 59 -34.85 42.34 -14.42
C LEU A 59 -33.44 42.57 -13.82
N LYS A 60 -33.33 43.04 -12.57
CA LYS A 60 -32.03 43.36 -11.94
C LYS A 60 -31.35 42.17 -11.26
N THR A 61 -32.09 41.12 -10.89
CA THR A 61 -31.54 39.92 -10.22
C THR A 61 -31.50 38.74 -11.17
N ARG A 62 -30.31 38.42 -11.68
CA ARG A 62 -30.09 37.37 -12.68
C ARG A 62 -29.62 36.06 -12.02
N ASN A 63 -30.51 35.30 -11.37
CA ASN A 63 -30.21 33.92 -10.92
C ASN A 63 -30.53 32.88 -12.00
N LEU A 64 -29.74 32.86 -13.07
CA LEU A 64 -29.87 31.88 -14.17
C LEU A 64 -29.41 30.46 -13.78
N ASP A 65 -28.54 30.34 -12.77
CA ASP A 65 -27.92 29.07 -12.39
C ASP A 65 -28.84 28.19 -11.54
N GLU A 66 -29.62 28.75 -10.60
CA GLU A 66 -30.55 27.98 -9.75
C GLU A 66 -31.58 27.18 -10.56
N ARG A 67 -32.12 27.77 -11.64
CA ARG A 67 -33.08 27.08 -12.52
C ARG A 67 -32.45 25.95 -13.32
N ARG A 68 -31.20 26.12 -13.75
CA ARG A 68 -30.44 25.05 -14.43
C ARG A 68 -30.17 23.92 -13.44
N THR A 69 -29.77 24.25 -12.22
CA THR A 69 -29.53 23.28 -11.15
C THR A 69 -30.80 22.49 -10.80
N LEU A 70 -31.95 23.15 -10.61
CA LEU A 70 -33.21 22.48 -10.27
C LEU A 70 -33.68 21.53 -11.39
N ARG A 71 -33.54 21.94 -12.66
CA ARG A 71 -33.88 21.10 -13.81
C ARG A 71 -32.96 19.88 -13.91
N SER A 72 -31.66 20.08 -13.78
CA SER A 72 -30.67 19.00 -13.77
C SER A 72 -30.91 18.03 -12.62
N LEU A 73 -31.29 18.53 -11.44
CA LEU A 73 -31.59 17.71 -10.26
C LEU A 73 -32.81 16.82 -10.50
N ASN A 74 -33.92 17.38 -11.01
CA ASN A 74 -35.13 16.60 -11.29
C ASN A 74 -34.88 15.53 -12.37
N SER A 75 -34.12 15.86 -13.42
CA SER A 75 -33.71 14.88 -14.44
C SER A 75 -32.84 13.78 -13.87
N PHE A 76 -31.89 14.12 -12.98
CA PHE A 76 -31.03 13.14 -12.31
C PHE A 76 -31.82 12.14 -11.46
N VAL A 77 -32.74 12.64 -10.62
CA VAL A 77 -33.59 11.79 -9.77
C VAL A 77 -34.44 10.84 -10.61
N GLY A 78 -35.05 11.34 -11.70
CA GLY A 78 -35.82 10.51 -12.62
C GLY A 78 -34.99 9.40 -13.28
N CYS A 79 -33.75 9.72 -13.70
CA CYS A 79 -32.85 8.73 -14.28
C CYS A 79 -32.43 7.64 -13.28
N VAL A 80 -32.11 8.01 -12.03
CA VAL A 80 -31.72 7.05 -10.99
C VAL A 80 -32.88 6.08 -10.68
N ALA A 81 -34.10 6.60 -10.52
CA ALA A 81 -35.28 5.77 -10.31
C ALA A 81 -35.52 4.80 -11.49
N GLY A 82 -35.37 5.29 -12.73
CA GLY A 82 -35.48 4.46 -13.93
C GLY A 82 -34.45 3.33 -14.00
N LEU A 83 -33.18 3.63 -13.67
CA LEU A 83 -32.10 2.63 -13.64
C LEU A 83 -32.34 1.56 -12.57
N TYR A 84 -32.85 1.96 -11.40
CA TYR A 84 -33.18 1.00 -10.34
C TYR A 84 -34.34 0.08 -10.75
N GLY A 85 -35.40 0.63 -11.34
CA GLY A 85 -36.52 -0.15 -11.87
C GLY A 85 -36.08 -1.15 -12.95
N PHE A 86 -35.19 -0.71 -13.86
CA PHE A 86 -34.62 -1.57 -14.90
C PHE A 86 -33.78 -2.70 -14.30
N LYS A 87 -32.90 -2.40 -13.34
CA LYS A 87 -32.08 -3.40 -12.64
C LYS A 87 -32.94 -4.46 -11.97
N ALA A 88 -34.01 -4.05 -11.27
CA ALA A 88 -34.89 -4.96 -10.56
C ALA A 88 -35.58 -5.96 -11.50
N HIS A 89 -36.13 -5.46 -12.62
CA HIS A 89 -36.77 -6.32 -13.62
C HIS A 89 -35.77 -7.24 -14.30
N LEU A 90 -34.62 -6.72 -14.72
CA LEU A 90 -33.57 -7.53 -15.36
C LEU A 90 -33.10 -8.66 -14.44
N LEU A 91 -32.88 -8.36 -13.16
CA LEU A 91 -32.48 -9.36 -12.17
C LEU A 91 -33.58 -10.42 -11.97
N HIS A 92 -34.85 -10.02 -11.89
CA HIS A 92 -35.95 -10.95 -11.78
C HIS A 92 -35.99 -11.96 -12.95
N TYR A 93 -35.84 -11.48 -14.18
CA TYR A 93 -35.77 -12.36 -15.35
C TYR A 93 -34.57 -13.28 -15.34
N ILE A 94 -33.39 -12.80 -14.92
CA ILE A 94 -32.19 -13.65 -14.81
C ILE A 94 -32.38 -14.73 -13.75
N LEU A 95 -32.93 -14.39 -12.58
CA LEU A 95 -33.17 -15.35 -11.50
C LEU A 95 -34.20 -16.41 -11.87
N MET A 96 -35.17 -16.10 -12.75
CA MET A 96 -36.11 -17.11 -13.28
C MET A 96 -35.43 -18.19 -14.13
N PHE A 97 -34.23 -17.94 -14.67
CA PHE A 97 -33.46 -18.95 -15.42
C PHE A 97 -32.49 -19.75 -14.53
N MET A 98 -32.42 -19.48 -13.22
CA MET A 98 -31.62 -20.29 -12.29
C MET A 98 -32.28 -21.64 -11.99
N PRO A 99 -31.51 -22.66 -11.54
CA PRO A 99 -32.07 -23.94 -11.13
C PRO A 99 -33.16 -23.76 -10.07
N SER A 100 -34.27 -24.47 -10.25
CA SER A 100 -35.39 -24.47 -9.31
C SER A 100 -34.99 -25.11 -7.97
N ARG A 101 -35.75 -24.81 -6.91
CA ARG A 101 -35.43 -25.21 -5.53
C ARG A 101 -35.38 -26.73 -5.32
N ASP A 102 -36.18 -27.47 -6.07
CA ASP A 102 -36.18 -28.94 -6.14
C ASP A 102 -34.85 -29.49 -6.69
N ILE A 103 -34.34 -28.94 -7.79
CA ILE A 103 -33.03 -29.32 -8.36
C ILE A 103 -31.89 -28.99 -7.39
N LEU A 104 -31.98 -27.87 -6.65
CA LEU A 104 -31.01 -27.51 -5.63
C LEU A 104 -31.06 -28.44 -4.41
N ALA A 105 -32.24 -28.95 -4.04
CA ALA A 105 -32.39 -29.92 -2.96
C ALA A 105 -31.74 -31.27 -3.32
N GLU A 106 -31.80 -31.69 -4.58
CA GLU A 106 -31.12 -32.90 -5.08
C GLU A 106 -29.60 -32.75 -5.28
N ALA A 107 -29.03 -31.56 -5.03
CA ALA A 107 -27.60 -31.34 -5.20
C ALA A 107 -26.73 -32.13 -4.21
N GLN A 108 -27.34 -32.63 -3.12
CA GLN A 108 -26.68 -33.41 -2.07
C GLN A 108 -27.43 -34.72 -1.82
N LEU A 109 -26.69 -35.78 -1.57
CA LEU A 109 -27.24 -37.10 -1.24
C LEU A 109 -26.57 -37.63 0.03
N GLU A 110 -27.37 -37.92 1.04
CA GLU A 110 -26.90 -38.61 2.25
C GLU A 110 -27.06 -40.12 2.09
N VAL A 111 -26.00 -40.87 2.36
CA VAL A 111 -26.00 -42.34 2.27
C VAL A 111 -25.51 -42.94 3.57
N LYS A 112 -26.27 -43.91 4.10
CA LYS A 112 -25.90 -44.68 5.28
C LYS A 112 -24.95 -45.81 4.86
N LEU A 113 -23.83 -45.94 5.57
CA LEU A 113 -22.84 -46.99 5.35
C LEU A 113 -23.22 -48.30 6.06
N ASN A 114 -24.00 -48.21 7.14
CA ASN A 114 -24.51 -49.35 7.89
C ASN A 114 -25.46 -50.19 7.02
N GLY A 115 -24.92 -51.24 6.40
CA GLY A 115 -25.65 -52.13 5.52
C GLY A 115 -24.88 -52.53 4.26
N ILE A 116 -23.69 -51.97 4.00
CA ILE A 116 -22.83 -52.38 2.88
C ILE A 116 -21.80 -53.39 3.39
N PRO A 117 -21.92 -54.69 3.05
CA PRO A 117 -20.93 -55.70 3.43
C PRO A 117 -19.57 -55.44 2.77
N GLU A 118 -18.50 -55.90 3.41
CA GLU A 118 -17.15 -55.88 2.83
C GLU A 118 -17.12 -56.64 1.49
N GLY A 119 -16.45 -56.09 0.48
CA GLY A 119 -16.40 -56.62 -0.89
C GLY A 119 -17.61 -56.30 -1.77
N LYS A 120 -18.61 -55.53 -1.28
CA LYS A 120 -19.78 -55.12 -2.06
C LYS A 120 -19.77 -53.64 -2.41
N VAL A 121 -20.35 -53.32 -3.57
CA VAL A 121 -20.51 -51.96 -4.08
C VAL A 121 -21.98 -51.57 -4.01
N LEU A 122 -22.28 -50.47 -3.31
CA LEU A 122 -23.59 -49.82 -3.36
C LEU A 122 -23.60 -48.81 -4.51
N ILE A 123 -24.63 -48.88 -5.36
CA ILE A 123 -24.84 -47.95 -6.47
C ILE A 123 -25.97 -46.99 -6.09
N VAL A 124 -25.67 -45.70 -6.04
CA VAL A 124 -26.66 -44.64 -5.79
C VAL A 124 -26.70 -43.65 -6.94
N LYS A 125 -27.85 -43.04 -7.18
CA LYS A 125 -28.02 -42.03 -8.22
C LYS A 125 -27.84 -40.63 -7.63
N TRP A 126 -26.89 -39.85 -8.13
CA TRP A 126 -26.64 -38.45 -7.74
C TRP A 126 -26.46 -37.58 -8.99
N ARG A 127 -27.28 -36.53 -9.14
CA ARG A 127 -27.30 -35.64 -10.32
C ARG A 127 -27.40 -36.39 -11.65
N GLU A 128 -28.30 -37.37 -11.74
CA GLU A 128 -28.47 -38.26 -12.90
C GLU A 128 -27.23 -39.13 -13.23
N LYS A 129 -26.23 -39.19 -12.34
CA LYS A 129 -25.03 -39.99 -12.51
C LYS A 129 -24.97 -41.12 -11.46
N PRO A 130 -24.55 -42.34 -11.81
CA PRO A 130 -24.32 -43.39 -10.83
C PRO A 130 -23.05 -43.10 -10.02
N VAL A 131 -23.15 -43.21 -8.70
CA VAL A 131 -22.03 -43.16 -7.75
C VAL A 131 -21.87 -44.54 -7.13
N PHE A 132 -20.66 -45.07 -7.17
CA PHE A 132 -20.29 -46.34 -6.57
C PHE A 132 -19.63 -46.08 -5.23
N ILE A 133 -20.18 -46.67 -4.19
CA ILE A 133 -19.64 -46.67 -2.83
C ILE A 133 -19.20 -48.10 -2.55
N TYR A 134 -17.89 -48.34 -2.59
CA TYR A 134 -17.30 -49.65 -2.46
C TYR A 134 -16.67 -49.82 -1.08
N HIS A 135 -17.16 -50.80 -0.32
CA HIS A 135 -16.55 -51.24 0.94
C HIS A 135 -15.45 -52.27 0.61
N ARG A 136 -14.19 -51.85 0.65
CA ARG A 136 -13.05 -52.65 0.21
C ARG A 136 -12.53 -53.54 1.33
N SER A 137 -12.12 -54.76 0.98
CA SER A 137 -11.42 -55.63 1.93
C SER A 137 -9.95 -55.26 2.07
N GLN A 138 -9.33 -55.64 3.18
CA GLN A 138 -7.91 -55.36 3.40
C GLN A 138 -7.03 -55.93 2.28
N SER A 139 -7.36 -57.12 1.77
CA SER A 139 -6.66 -57.75 0.64
C SER A 139 -6.68 -56.90 -0.64
N ILE A 140 -7.79 -56.20 -0.92
CA ILE A 140 -7.90 -55.31 -2.08
C ILE A 140 -7.11 -54.03 -1.85
N ILE A 141 -7.13 -53.49 -0.63
CA ILE A 141 -6.35 -52.28 -0.28
C ILE A 141 -4.85 -52.55 -0.45
N ASP A 142 -4.35 -53.67 0.06
CA ASP A 142 -2.94 -54.05 -0.06
C ASP A 142 -2.54 -54.32 -1.51
N GLN A 143 -3.42 -54.98 -2.29
CA GLN A 143 -3.23 -55.18 -3.72
C GLN A 143 -3.06 -53.85 -4.46
N GLU A 144 -3.95 -52.87 -4.22
CA GLU A 144 -3.95 -51.61 -4.96
C GLU A 144 -2.80 -50.66 -4.55
N ARG A 145 -2.32 -50.76 -3.30
CA ARG A 145 -1.13 -50.04 -2.83
C ARG A 145 0.19 -50.62 -3.37
N ALA A 146 0.23 -51.92 -3.68
CA ALA A 146 1.41 -52.59 -4.23
C ALA A 146 1.62 -52.35 -5.74
N VAL A 147 0.67 -51.72 -6.43
CA VAL A 147 0.77 -51.43 -7.87
C VAL A 147 1.80 -50.33 -8.12
N ASP A 148 2.75 -50.57 -9.03
CA ASP A 148 3.68 -49.55 -9.48
C ASP A 148 2.96 -48.46 -10.29
N LEU A 149 3.16 -47.20 -9.89
CA LEU A 149 2.58 -46.03 -10.53
C LEU A 149 3.05 -45.86 -11.97
N SER A 150 4.25 -46.35 -12.31
CA SER A 150 4.82 -46.24 -13.66
C SER A 150 4.04 -47.06 -14.70
N GLU A 151 3.37 -48.13 -14.26
CA GLU A 151 2.55 -49.00 -15.11
C GLU A 151 1.13 -48.44 -15.35
N LEU A 152 0.74 -47.41 -14.61
CA LEU A 152 -0.58 -46.80 -14.71
C LEU A 152 -0.60 -45.77 -15.84
N ARG A 153 -1.65 -45.82 -16.68
CA ARG A 153 -1.86 -44.82 -17.73
C ARG A 153 -2.12 -43.42 -17.16
N ASP A 154 -2.81 -43.34 -16.03
CA ASP A 154 -3.11 -42.12 -15.29
C ASP A 154 -2.60 -42.32 -13.84
N PRO A 155 -1.33 -41.97 -13.56
CA PRO A 155 -0.66 -42.29 -12.30
C PRO A 155 -1.34 -41.59 -11.11
N GLN A 156 -1.87 -42.39 -10.19
CA GLN A 156 -2.45 -41.90 -8.94
C GLN A 156 -2.32 -42.96 -7.85
N THR A 157 -1.88 -42.55 -6.66
CA THR A 157 -1.82 -43.46 -5.50
C THR A 157 -3.23 -43.78 -5.01
N ASP A 158 -3.38 -44.88 -4.28
CA ASP A 158 -4.69 -45.23 -3.69
C ASP A 158 -5.07 -44.23 -2.58
N ASP A 159 -4.10 -43.80 -1.77
CA ASP A 159 -4.33 -42.88 -0.65
C ASP A 159 -4.77 -41.49 -1.13
N ASP A 160 -4.38 -41.05 -2.33
CA ASP A 160 -4.87 -39.80 -2.94
C ASP A 160 -6.34 -39.89 -3.40
N ARG A 161 -6.88 -41.11 -3.54
CA ARG A 161 -8.21 -41.37 -4.11
C ARG A 161 -9.28 -41.59 -3.04
N VAL A 162 -8.87 -41.94 -1.83
CA VAL A 162 -9.79 -42.27 -0.73
C VAL A 162 -9.48 -41.43 0.50
N LYS A 163 -10.50 -41.14 1.30
CA LYS A 163 -10.31 -40.48 2.61
C LYS A 163 -10.15 -41.46 3.76
N ARG A 164 -10.83 -42.61 3.65
CA ARG A 164 -10.72 -43.76 4.55
C ARG A 164 -10.47 -44.97 3.67
N SER A 165 -9.42 -45.74 3.95
CA SER A 165 -8.93 -46.78 3.04
C SER A 165 -9.95 -47.88 2.74
N GLU A 166 -10.86 -48.15 3.66
CA GLU A 166 -11.94 -49.13 3.51
C GLU A 166 -13.08 -48.64 2.60
N TRP A 167 -13.16 -47.34 2.27
CA TRP A 167 -14.24 -46.76 1.47
C TRP A 167 -13.73 -46.07 0.21
N LEU A 168 -14.03 -46.65 -0.95
CA LEU A 168 -13.86 -45.99 -2.25
C LEU A 168 -15.19 -45.42 -2.73
N VAL A 169 -15.22 -44.13 -3.04
CA VAL A 169 -16.39 -43.46 -3.62
C VAL A 169 -16.02 -42.86 -4.97
N VAL A 170 -16.62 -43.36 -6.06
CA VAL A 170 -16.32 -42.94 -7.44
C VAL A 170 -17.59 -42.77 -8.26
N LEU A 171 -17.56 -41.91 -9.27
CA LEU A 171 -18.58 -41.87 -10.31
C LEU A 171 -18.42 -43.10 -11.19
N GLY A 172 -19.48 -43.89 -11.31
CA GLY A 172 -19.54 -45.11 -12.12
C GLY A 172 -19.56 -44.87 -13.63
N ILE A 173 -19.12 -43.70 -14.08
CA ILE A 173 -19.15 -43.25 -15.47
C ILE A 173 -17.76 -43.44 -16.06
N CYS A 174 -17.65 -44.32 -17.05
CA CYS A 174 -16.44 -44.55 -17.81
C CYS A 174 -16.00 -43.26 -18.51
N THR A 175 -14.73 -42.91 -18.31
CA THR A 175 -14.11 -41.68 -18.81
C THR A 175 -13.87 -41.68 -20.32
N HIS A 176 -14.10 -42.80 -21.01
CA HIS A 176 -14.05 -42.86 -22.46
C HIS A 176 -15.22 -42.12 -23.12
N LEU A 177 -16.45 -42.62 -22.96
CA LEU A 177 -17.66 -42.09 -23.63
C LEU A 177 -18.88 -42.03 -22.69
N GLY A 178 -18.68 -42.16 -21.39
CA GLY A 178 -19.75 -41.97 -20.40
C GLY A 178 -20.64 -43.19 -20.12
N CYS A 179 -20.29 -44.38 -20.61
CA CYS A 179 -20.98 -45.63 -20.27
C CYS A 179 -20.84 -45.97 -18.78
N ILE A 180 -21.82 -46.68 -18.21
CA ILE A 180 -21.75 -47.12 -16.81
C ILE A 180 -20.80 -48.33 -16.70
N ALA A 181 -19.84 -48.27 -15.78
CA ALA A 181 -18.95 -49.40 -15.48
C ALA A 181 -19.65 -50.42 -14.57
N ILE A 182 -19.36 -51.70 -14.75
CA ILE A 182 -19.91 -52.80 -13.94
C ILE A 182 -18.94 -53.07 -12.78
N PRO A 183 -19.38 -52.98 -11.51
CA PRO A 183 -18.52 -53.26 -10.37
C PRO A 183 -18.22 -54.75 -10.23
N ASN A 184 -17.07 -55.08 -9.63
CA ASN A 184 -16.58 -56.44 -9.41
C ASN A 184 -16.52 -57.29 -10.70
N ALA A 185 -16.20 -56.63 -11.82
CA ALA A 185 -16.09 -57.24 -13.13
C ALA A 185 -14.81 -56.79 -13.83
N GLY A 186 -14.30 -57.62 -14.75
CA GLY A 186 -13.08 -57.36 -15.50
C GLY A 186 -11.93 -58.28 -15.11
N ILE A 187 -10.72 -57.90 -15.49
CA ILE A 187 -9.50 -58.71 -15.32
C ILE A 187 -8.87 -58.58 -13.92
N ILE A 188 -9.25 -57.55 -13.16
CA ILE A 188 -8.67 -57.26 -11.84
C ILE A 188 -9.73 -57.55 -10.77
N PRO A 189 -9.43 -58.38 -9.76
CA PRO A 189 -10.33 -58.64 -8.64
C PRO A 189 -10.71 -57.33 -7.93
N GLY A 190 -12.01 -57.16 -7.64
CA GLY A 190 -12.53 -55.95 -7.00
C GLY A 190 -12.56 -54.70 -7.89
N GLY A 191 -12.21 -54.82 -9.17
CA GLY A 191 -12.18 -53.71 -10.13
C GLY A 191 -13.53 -53.44 -10.81
N PHE A 192 -13.51 -52.60 -11.85
CA PHE A 192 -14.68 -52.22 -12.63
C PHE A 192 -14.49 -52.46 -14.13
N PHE A 193 -15.54 -52.87 -14.83
CA PHE A 193 -15.48 -53.14 -16.27
C PHE A 193 -16.53 -52.38 -17.06
N CYS A 194 -16.09 -51.62 -18.07
CA CYS A 194 -16.98 -50.96 -19.01
C CYS A 194 -17.15 -51.83 -20.27
N PRO A 195 -18.36 -52.38 -20.52
CA PRO A 195 -18.59 -53.30 -21.65
C PRO A 195 -18.60 -52.61 -23.02
N CYS A 196 -18.73 -51.28 -23.07
CA CYS A 196 -18.87 -50.55 -24.34
C CYS A 196 -17.66 -50.73 -25.28
N HIS A 197 -16.45 -50.57 -24.75
CA HIS A 197 -15.21 -50.73 -25.52
C HIS A 197 -14.12 -51.46 -24.73
N GLY A 198 -14.51 -52.23 -23.71
CA GLY A 198 -13.61 -53.08 -22.94
C GLY A 198 -12.63 -52.32 -22.03
N SER A 199 -13.07 -51.25 -21.37
CA SER A 199 -12.20 -50.55 -20.40
C SER A 199 -12.23 -51.23 -19.04
N HIS A 200 -11.06 -51.59 -18.51
CA HIS A 200 -10.88 -52.25 -17.22
C HIS A 200 -10.25 -51.28 -16.23
N TYR A 201 -10.91 -51.09 -15.10
CA TYR A 201 -10.45 -50.33 -13.97
C TYR A 201 -10.11 -51.25 -12.79
N ASP A 202 -9.11 -50.88 -11.99
CA ASP A 202 -8.72 -51.62 -10.79
C ASP A 202 -9.60 -51.31 -9.56
N GLY A 203 -9.28 -51.90 -8.41
CA GLY A 203 -10.03 -51.75 -7.15
C GLY A 203 -9.97 -50.35 -6.52
N ALA A 204 -9.15 -49.45 -7.07
CA ALA A 204 -9.12 -48.02 -6.76
C ALA A 204 -9.87 -47.18 -7.83
N GLY A 205 -10.40 -47.82 -8.87
CA GLY A 205 -11.06 -47.15 -9.99
C GLY A 205 -10.09 -46.51 -10.98
N ARG A 206 -8.84 -46.98 -11.06
CA ARG A 206 -7.82 -46.47 -11.99
C ARG A 206 -7.81 -47.27 -13.28
N ILE A 207 -7.59 -46.63 -14.41
CA ILE A 207 -7.65 -47.27 -15.73
C ILE A 207 -6.41 -48.14 -15.98
N ARG A 208 -6.63 -49.41 -16.34
CA ARG A 208 -5.55 -50.40 -16.57
C ARG A 208 -5.51 -50.89 -18.02
N LYS A 209 -6.66 -51.04 -18.67
CA LYS A 209 -6.75 -51.54 -20.06
C LYS A 209 -7.97 -50.95 -20.77
N GLY A 210 -7.91 -50.81 -22.09
CA GLY A 210 -9.00 -50.28 -22.93
C GLY A 210 -8.76 -48.84 -23.40
N PRO A 211 -9.73 -48.20 -24.07
CA PRO A 211 -9.58 -46.86 -24.66
C PRO A 211 -9.81 -45.67 -23.71
N ALA A 212 -10.27 -45.89 -22.47
CA ALA A 212 -10.38 -44.80 -21.50
C ALA A 212 -9.01 -44.16 -21.20
N MET A 213 -8.95 -42.83 -21.12
CA MET A 213 -7.69 -42.10 -20.94
C MET A 213 -7.36 -41.84 -19.47
N THR A 214 -8.38 -41.66 -18.62
CA THR A 214 -8.22 -41.25 -17.21
C THR A 214 -8.94 -42.18 -16.24
N ASN A 215 -8.59 -42.10 -14.96
CA ASN A 215 -9.22 -42.84 -13.86
C ASN A 215 -10.69 -42.40 -13.64
N LEU A 216 -11.50 -43.23 -12.97
CA LEU A 216 -12.86 -42.86 -12.59
C LEU A 216 -12.83 -41.63 -11.66
N GLU A 217 -13.72 -40.67 -11.92
CA GLU A 217 -13.82 -39.41 -11.18
C GLU A 217 -14.33 -39.65 -9.75
N ILE A 218 -13.71 -39.01 -8.76
CA ILE A 218 -14.15 -39.08 -7.36
C ILE A 218 -15.09 -37.88 -7.10
N PRO A 219 -16.36 -38.09 -6.75
CA PRO A 219 -17.23 -36.98 -6.38
C PRO A 219 -16.74 -36.35 -5.08
N LYS A 220 -17.14 -35.10 -4.81
CA LYS A 220 -16.88 -34.50 -3.48
C LYS A 220 -17.80 -35.16 -2.46
N TYR A 221 -17.21 -35.80 -1.45
CA TYR A 221 -17.96 -36.39 -0.33
C TYR A 221 -17.31 -36.08 1.01
N LEU A 222 -18.08 -36.17 2.09
CA LEU A 222 -17.63 -35.99 3.47
C LEU A 222 -18.25 -37.07 4.35
N PHE A 223 -17.48 -37.60 5.31
CA PHE A 223 -18.01 -38.43 6.39
C PHE A 223 -18.54 -37.48 7.47
N THR A 224 -19.83 -37.56 7.80
CA THR A 224 -20.41 -36.80 8.92
C THR A 224 -20.29 -37.58 10.23
N ASP A 225 -20.52 -38.89 10.15
CA ASP A 225 -20.40 -39.85 11.23
C ASP A 225 -19.63 -41.07 10.69
N ASP A 226 -19.21 -42.00 11.55
CA ASP A 226 -18.57 -43.25 11.10
C ASP A 226 -19.45 -44.10 10.18
N ASN A 227 -20.76 -43.87 10.24
CA ASN A 227 -21.77 -44.67 9.54
C ASN A 227 -22.51 -43.90 8.44
N LYS A 228 -22.10 -42.68 8.10
CA LYS A 228 -22.80 -41.83 7.12
C LYS A 228 -21.85 -41.02 6.26
N ILE A 229 -22.17 -40.95 4.97
CA ILE A 229 -21.51 -40.06 4.02
C ILE A 229 -22.50 -39.11 3.38
N ILE A 230 -22.04 -37.89 3.10
CA ILE A 230 -22.73 -36.92 2.27
C ILE A 230 -21.96 -36.80 0.96
N ILE A 231 -22.65 -37.05 -0.15
CA ILE A 231 -22.13 -36.92 -1.52
C ILE A 231 -22.68 -35.63 -2.12
N GLY A 232 -21.80 -34.77 -2.63
CA GLY A 232 -22.12 -33.43 -3.10
C GLY A 232 -21.57 -32.33 -2.19
N LYS A 233 -21.46 -31.12 -2.72
CA LYS A 233 -20.97 -29.94 -1.98
C LYS A 233 -22.11 -29.42 -1.10
N LEU A 234 -21.84 -29.05 0.16
CA LEU A 234 -22.74 -28.30 1.06
C LEU A 234 -23.06 -26.93 0.47
N ILE A 235 -23.84 -26.90 -0.61
CA ILE A 235 -24.11 -25.69 -1.40
C ILE A 235 -24.92 -24.69 -0.60
N ILE A 236 -25.69 -25.08 0.43
CA ILE A 236 -26.46 -24.12 1.25
C ILE A 236 -25.57 -23.41 2.28
N VAL A 237 -24.63 -24.12 2.93
CA VAL A 237 -23.60 -23.46 3.74
C VAL A 237 -22.64 -22.71 2.83
N TYR A 238 -22.26 -23.24 1.67
CA TYR A 238 -21.46 -22.49 0.71
C TYR A 238 -22.24 -21.36 0.03
N LEU A 239 -23.59 -21.30 -0.01
CA LEU A 239 -24.38 -20.17 -0.54
C LEU A 239 -24.67 -19.16 0.55
N LEU A 240 -24.80 -19.55 1.80
CA LEU A 240 -24.85 -18.62 2.93
C LEU A 240 -23.44 -18.08 3.23
N VAL A 241 -22.40 -18.90 3.10
CA VAL A 241 -20.99 -18.52 3.19
C VAL A 241 -20.50 -17.86 1.90
N THR A 242 -21.04 -18.14 0.71
CA THR A 242 -20.76 -17.33 -0.50
C THR A 242 -21.67 -16.14 -0.65
N CYS A 243 -22.86 -16.07 -0.06
CA CYS A 243 -23.57 -14.81 0.11
C CYS A 243 -22.93 -13.99 1.23
N ALA A 244 -22.40 -14.62 2.29
CA ALA A 244 -21.57 -13.96 3.30
C ALA A 244 -20.17 -13.58 2.78
N HIS A 245 -19.59 -14.34 1.84
CA HIS A 245 -18.34 -14.01 1.13
C HIS A 245 -18.56 -13.15 -0.13
N LEU A 246 -19.78 -13.08 -0.68
CA LEU A 246 -20.18 -12.02 -1.62
C LEU A 246 -20.47 -10.72 -0.87
N SER A 247 -20.58 -10.79 0.46
CA SER A 247 -20.38 -9.69 1.39
C SER A 247 -19.04 -9.76 2.14
N HIS A 248 -18.03 -10.51 1.65
CA HIS A 248 -16.67 -10.37 2.20
C HIS A 248 -16.10 -9.04 1.78
N GLN A 249 -15.53 -8.39 2.77
CA GLN A 249 -15.48 -6.95 2.92
C GLN A 249 -14.29 -6.40 2.16
N THR A 250 -14.51 -6.02 0.90
CA THR A 250 -13.81 -4.82 0.44
C THR A 250 -14.30 -3.68 1.31
N SER A 251 -13.37 -2.96 1.92
CA SER A 251 -13.76 -1.90 2.86
C SER A 251 -14.66 -0.92 2.13
N THR A 252 -15.80 -0.60 2.74
CA THR A 252 -16.72 0.38 2.18
C THR A 252 -16.37 1.76 2.73
N PRO A 253 -16.81 2.87 2.11
CA PRO A 253 -16.66 4.20 2.69
C PRO A 253 -17.14 4.29 4.14
N ASN A 254 -18.22 3.57 4.48
CA ASN A 254 -18.82 3.59 5.81
C ASN A 254 -18.15 2.62 6.82
N ALA A 255 -17.24 1.75 6.37
CA ALA A 255 -16.49 0.88 7.28
C ALA A 255 -15.58 1.72 8.18
N THR A 256 -15.43 1.33 9.44
CA THR A 256 -14.55 2.00 10.41
C THR A 256 -13.07 1.72 10.19
N THR A 257 -12.75 0.65 9.46
CA THR A 257 -11.40 0.15 9.21
C THR A 257 -11.19 -0.16 7.73
N TYR A 258 -9.94 -0.32 7.33
CA TYR A 258 -9.53 -0.90 6.05
C TYR A 258 -8.33 -1.84 6.24
N ILE A 259 -8.14 -2.81 5.35
CA ILE A 259 -7.04 -3.77 5.46
C ILE A 259 -5.86 -3.28 4.62
N ALA A 260 -4.71 -3.08 5.26
CA ALA A 260 -3.49 -2.65 4.61
C ALA A 260 -2.43 -3.75 4.63
N ALA A 261 -1.61 -3.79 3.58
CA ALA A 261 -0.40 -4.58 3.54
C ALA A 261 0.83 -3.71 3.23
N VAL A 262 1.93 -3.93 3.94
CA VAL A 262 3.24 -3.37 3.58
C VAL A 262 4.23 -4.53 3.38
N VAL A 263 5.10 -4.41 2.38
CA VAL A 263 6.05 -5.46 2.04
C VAL A 263 7.47 -5.01 2.38
N GLU A 264 8.13 -5.75 3.26
CA GLU A 264 9.58 -5.66 3.45
C GLU A 264 10.23 -6.54 2.38
N TYR A 265 11.01 -5.96 1.47
CA TYR A 265 11.47 -6.69 0.29
C TYR A 265 12.94 -6.50 -0.02
N SER A 266 13.61 -7.62 -0.28
CA SER A 266 14.98 -7.67 -0.77
C SER A 266 15.00 -7.94 -2.28
N PRO A 267 15.16 -6.91 -3.13
CA PRO A 267 15.08 -7.10 -4.57
C PRO A 267 16.34 -7.76 -5.12
N LYS A 268 16.15 -8.48 -6.21
CA LYS A 268 17.22 -9.17 -6.93
C LYS A 268 17.78 -8.28 -8.03
N TYR A 269 19.10 -8.20 -8.08
CA TYR A 269 19.84 -7.45 -9.08
C TYR A 269 20.42 -8.41 -10.13
N SER A 270 20.24 -8.07 -11.41
CA SER A 270 20.98 -8.61 -12.56
C SER A 270 21.63 -7.45 -13.31
N THR A 271 22.71 -7.70 -14.04
CA THR A 271 23.34 -6.68 -14.89
C THR A 271 22.43 -6.21 -16.03
N ASN A 272 21.42 -7.00 -16.37
CA ASN A 272 20.39 -6.65 -17.35
C ASN A 272 19.19 -5.97 -16.65
N SER A 273 18.85 -4.75 -17.11
CA SER A 273 17.76 -3.95 -16.53
C SER A 273 16.39 -4.61 -16.69
N ASN A 274 16.09 -5.15 -17.87
CA ASN A 274 14.83 -5.81 -18.17
C ASN A 274 14.66 -7.07 -17.33
N GLU A 275 15.74 -7.82 -17.11
CA GLU A 275 15.72 -8.99 -16.25
C GLU A 275 15.49 -8.61 -14.79
N THR A 276 16.18 -7.58 -14.28
CA THR A 276 16.00 -7.05 -12.92
C THR A 276 14.55 -6.62 -12.69
N LEU A 277 14.01 -5.78 -13.56
CA LEU A 277 12.62 -5.33 -13.50
C LEU A 277 11.63 -6.51 -13.57
N LYS A 278 11.90 -7.49 -14.44
CA LYS A 278 11.05 -8.67 -14.61
C LYS A 278 11.03 -9.52 -13.34
N ILE A 279 12.18 -9.93 -12.81
CA ILE A 279 12.27 -10.78 -11.62
C ILE A 279 11.55 -10.14 -10.44
N ASN A 280 11.80 -8.85 -10.19
CA ASN A 280 11.21 -8.16 -9.05
C ASN A 280 9.70 -7.94 -9.25
N SER A 281 9.25 -7.57 -10.46
CA SER A 281 7.83 -7.44 -10.76
C SER A 281 7.05 -8.75 -10.66
N ASP A 282 7.67 -9.89 -11.03
CA ASP A 282 7.04 -11.21 -10.89
C ASP A 282 6.82 -11.58 -9.41
N VAL A 283 7.75 -11.18 -8.53
CA VAL A 283 7.58 -11.35 -7.09
C VAL A 283 6.47 -10.43 -6.54
N TYR A 284 6.38 -9.18 -7.00
CA TYR A 284 5.31 -8.25 -6.60
C TYR A 284 3.94 -8.80 -6.98
N VAL A 285 3.80 -9.34 -8.20
CA VAL A 285 2.56 -10.00 -8.65
C VAL A 285 2.20 -11.17 -7.73
N GLY A 286 3.19 -11.93 -7.25
CA GLY A 286 2.99 -12.96 -6.23
C GLY A 286 2.39 -12.40 -4.93
N PHE A 287 2.99 -11.35 -4.38
CA PHE A 287 2.47 -10.69 -3.17
C PHE A 287 1.06 -10.11 -3.37
N ILE A 288 0.78 -9.46 -4.51
CA ILE A 288 -0.55 -8.91 -4.84
C ILE A 288 -1.61 -10.01 -4.93
N LYS A 289 -1.25 -11.20 -5.43
CA LYS A 289 -2.15 -12.36 -5.44
C LYS A 289 -2.40 -12.92 -4.05
N VAL A 290 -1.37 -13.00 -3.21
CA VAL A 290 -1.50 -13.46 -1.82
C VAL A 290 -2.32 -12.48 -1.00
N ALA A 291 -2.07 -11.17 -1.13
CA ALA A 291 -2.82 -10.11 -0.45
C ALA A 291 -4.32 -10.18 -0.73
N ASN A 292 -4.70 -10.54 -1.97
CA ASN A 292 -6.10 -10.75 -2.34
C ASN A 292 -6.77 -11.93 -1.62
N LEU A 293 -6.00 -12.92 -1.14
CA LEU A 293 -6.56 -14.01 -0.33
C LEU A 293 -6.93 -13.56 1.09
N TYR A 294 -6.44 -12.39 1.51
CA TYR A 294 -6.68 -11.79 2.82
C TYR A 294 -7.51 -10.50 2.73
N ASP A 295 -8.22 -10.29 1.61
CA ASP A 295 -9.08 -9.13 1.37
C ASP A 295 -8.39 -7.76 1.61
N VAL A 296 -7.08 -7.69 1.35
CA VAL A 296 -6.29 -6.45 1.50
C VAL A 296 -6.82 -5.37 0.55
N ASP A 297 -7.10 -4.18 1.06
CA ASP A 297 -7.55 -3.04 0.25
C ASP A 297 -6.39 -2.36 -0.49
N ILE A 298 -5.25 -2.18 0.20
CA ILE A 298 -4.06 -1.51 -0.33
C ILE A 298 -2.78 -2.23 0.06
N ILE A 299 -1.86 -2.39 -0.90
CA ILE A 299 -0.52 -2.95 -0.68
C ILE A 299 0.57 -1.96 -1.09
N VAL A 300 1.56 -1.77 -0.22
CA VAL A 300 2.69 -0.86 -0.44
C VAL A 300 3.99 -1.66 -0.57
N PHE A 301 4.77 -1.31 -1.60
CA PHE A 301 6.08 -1.85 -1.89
C PHE A 301 7.19 -0.81 -1.71
N PRO A 302 8.44 -1.24 -1.48
CA PRO A 302 9.50 -0.32 -1.07
C PRO A 302 10.06 0.51 -2.21
N GLU A 303 10.72 1.59 -1.83
CA GLU A 303 11.51 2.42 -2.73
C GLU A 303 12.63 1.58 -3.37
N ALA A 304 12.89 1.81 -4.66
CA ALA A 304 13.87 1.05 -5.44
C ALA A 304 13.65 -0.47 -5.42
N GLY A 305 12.47 -0.96 -5.03
CA GLY A 305 12.22 -2.40 -4.92
C GLY A 305 12.04 -3.12 -6.27
N LEU A 306 11.87 -2.38 -7.38
CA LEU A 306 11.86 -2.94 -8.73
C LEU A 306 13.22 -2.85 -9.42
N THR A 307 13.92 -1.72 -9.24
CA THR A 307 15.18 -1.38 -9.93
C THR A 307 16.43 -1.69 -9.11
N THR A 308 16.28 -1.96 -7.81
CA THR A 308 17.35 -1.99 -6.79
C THR A 308 18.02 -0.63 -6.56
N VAL A 309 18.87 -0.54 -5.53
CA VAL A 309 19.71 0.64 -5.26
C VAL A 309 20.95 0.71 -6.16
N ASN A 310 21.28 -0.36 -6.89
CA ASN A 310 22.47 -0.43 -7.73
C ASN A 310 22.16 0.16 -9.12
N PHE A 311 21.98 1.48 -9.19
CA PHE A 311 21.75 2.16 -10.47
C PHE A 311 23.05 2.30 -11.27
N PRO A 312 22.99 2.18 -12.61
CA PRO A 312 24.13 2.52 -13.45
C PRO A 312 24.34 4.04 -13.47
N GLU A 313 25.46 4.45 -14.08
CA GLU A 313 25.70 5.85 -14.44
C GLU A 313 24.57 6.42 -15.30
N ARG A 314 24.39 7.75 -15.23
CA ARG A 314 23.24 8.45 -15.84
C ARG A 314 23.10 8.15 -17.33
N GLU A 315 24.21 8.01 -18.05
CA GLU A 315 24.25 7.72 -19.48
C GLU A 315 23.60 6.38 -19.85
N LYS A 316 23.50 5.45 -18.90
CA LYS A 316 22.92 4.10 -19.08
C LYS A 316 21.58 3.93 -18.35
N LEU A 317 21.06 4.99 -17.74
CA LEU A 317 19.84 4.93 -16.92
C LEU A 317 18.56 4.76 -17.76
N GLU A 318 18.63 5.04 -19.06
CA GLU A 318 17.47 4.95 -19.94
C GLU A 318 16.82 3.55 -19.97
N ASP A 319 17.64 2.50 -19.96
CA ASP A 319 17.18 1.10 -19.99
C ASP A 319 16.58 0.64 -18.66
N TRP A 320 16.80 1.40 -17.58
CA TRP A 320 16.33 1.12 -16.22
C TRP A 320 15.06 1.90 -15.87
N THR A 321 14.59 2.75 -16.77
CA THR A 321 13.54 3.73 -16.51
C THR A 321 12.34 3.55 -17.43
N THR A 322 11.19 4.05 -16.99
CA THR A 322 9.95 3.98 -17.78
C THR A 322 9.21 5.31 -17.80
N ILE A 323 8.37 5.51 -18.82
CA ILE A 323 7.47 6.66 -18.86
C ILE A 323 6.35 6.40 -17.84
N VAL A 324 6.07 7.37 -16.97
CA VAL A 324 4.93 7.32 -16.06
C VAL A 324 3.94 8.44 -16.42
N PRO A 325 2.82 8.11 -17.08
CA PRO A 325 1.80 9.10 -17.44
C PRO A 325 1.25 9.84 -16.21
N ASN A 326 0.76 11.06 -16.42
CA ASN A 326 0.08 11.81 -15.36
C ASN A 326 -1.23 11.09 -14.97
N ALA A 327 -1.59 11.10 -13.68
CA ALA A 327 -2.84 10.53 -13.19
C ALA A 327 -4.08 11.09 -13.91
N SER A 328 -4.05 12.36 -14.32
CA SER A 328 -5.12 13.04 -15.07
C SER A 328 -5.35 12.45 -16.47
N SER A 329 -4.39 11.69 -17.01
CA SER A 329 -4.50 11.05 -18.33
C SER A 329 -5.43 9.83 -18.32
N ASN A 330 -5.94 9.41 -17.16
CA ASN A 330 -6.85 8.28 -17.00
C ASN A 330 -6.34 6.97 -17.65
N TYR A 331 -5.03 6.73 -17.55
CA TYR A 331 -4.35 5.65 -18.25
C TYR A 331 -4.31 4.35 -17.43
N ILE A 332 -4.57 3.23 -18.10
CA ILE A 332 -4.53 1.87 -17.54
C ILE A 332 -3.46 1.06 -18.30
N PRO A 333 -2.24 0.94 -17.74
CA PRO A 333 -1.13 0.24 -18.39
C PRO A 333 -1.41 -1.20 -18.80
N CYS A 334 -2.31 -1.89 -18.10
CA CYS A 334 -2.57 -3.31 -18.32
C CYS A 334 -3.04 -3.65 -19.76
N TYR A 335 -3.77 -2.76 -20.42
CA TYR A 335 -4.35 -3.04 -21.74
C TYR A 335 -4.37 -1.85 -22.70
N GLN A 336 -4.00 -0.66 -22.25
CA GLN A 336 -3.83 0.49 -23.13
C GLN A 336 -2.38 0.58 -23.56
N ASP A 337 -2.14 0.91 -24.84
CA ASP A 337 -0.81 1.04 -25.43
C ASP A 337 -0.50 2.47 -25.91
N THR A 338 -1.28 3.46 -25.44
CA THR A 338 -1.08 4.87 -25.82
C THR A 338 0.28 5.41 -25.37
N PHE A 339 0.84 4.89 -24.27
CA PHE A 339 2.16 5.21 -23.78
C PHE A 339 3.06 3.97 -23.80
N LYS A 340 4.31 4.13 -24.25
CA LYS A 340 5.33 3.06 -24.20
C LYS A 340 5.89 2.93 -22.78
N VAL A 341 5.10 2.30 -21.91
CA VAL A 341 5.49 1.96 -20.54
C VAL A 341 6.18 0.58 -20.48
N SER A 342 6.93 0.31 -19.41
CA SER A 342 7.67 -0.94 -19.24
C SER A 342 6.75 -2.13 -18.96
N ASP A 343 7.20 -3.33 -19.31
CA ASP A 343 6.44 -4.56 -19.05
C ASP A 343 6.21 -4.79 -17.55
N ALA A 344 7.14 -4.37 -16.69
CA ALA A 344 6.97 -4.42 -15.24
C ALA A 344 5.78 -3.56 -14.78
N LEU A 345 5.64 -2.34 -15.31
CA LEU A 345 4.51 -1.45 -14.98
C LEU A 345 3.18 -2.03 -15.49
N LYS A 346 3.17 -2.62 -16.70
CA LYS A 346 1.99 -3.31 -17.25
C LYS A 346 1.57 -4.50 -16.39
N LYS A 347 2.53 -5.37 -16.01
CA LYS A 347 2.28 -6.54 -15.16
C LYS A 347 1.66 -6.17 -13.82
N ILE A 348 2.19 -5.12 -13.17
CA ILE A 348 1.70 -4.68 -11.86
C ILE A 348 0.30 -4.06 -11.98
N SER A 349 0.05 -3.24 -13.01
CA SER A 349 -1.29 -2.73 -13.33
C SER A 349 -2.29 -3.87 -13.57
N CYS A 350 -1.90 -4.92 -14.30
CA CYS A 350 -2.75 -6.09 -14.49
C CYS A 350 -2.99 -6.87 -13.21
N ALA A 351 -1.97 -7.02 -12.35
CA ALA A 351 -2.11 -7.68 -11.06
C ALA A 351 -3.07 -6.92 -10.15
N ALA A 352 -2.93 -5.60 -10.06
CA ALA A 352 -3.84 -4.72 -9.32
C ALA A 352 -5.29 -4.90 -9.80
N ARG A 353 -5.50 -4.91 -11.13
CA ARG A 353 -6.82 -5.15 -11.74
C ARG A 353 -7.39 -6.54 -11.45
N SER A 354 -6.59 -7.58 -11.60
CA SER A 354 -7.06 -8.97 -11.44
C SER A 354 -7.36 -9.30 -9.98
N SER A 355 -6.58 -8.73 -9.06
CA SER A 355 -6.76 -8.88 -7.62
C SER A 355 -7.72 -7.85 -7.03
N LYS A 356 -8.11 -6.81 -7.79
CA LYS A 356 -8.94 -5.68 -7.32
C LYS A 356 -8.37 -5.01 -6.06
N ILE A 357 -7.06 -4.74 -6.04
CA ILE A 357 -6.34 -4.13 -4.91
C ILE A 357 -5.70 -2.80 -5.34
N TYR A 358 -5.61 -1.83 -4.43
CA TYR A 358 -4.75 -0.66 -4.65
C TYR A 358 -3.29 -1.03 -4.47
N VAL A 359 -2.46 -0.70 -5.45
CA VAL A 359 -1.04 -1.10 -5.42
C VAL A 359 -0.18 0.15 -5.48
N VAL A 360 0.70 0.31 -4.50
CA VAL A 360 1.68 1.40 -4.43
C VAL A 360 3.06 0.84 -4.67
N ILE A 361 3.75 1.37 -5.68
CA ILE A 361 5.12 1.00 -6.01
C ILE A 361 5.99 2.23 -6.15
N ASN A 362 7.30 1.99 -6.16
CA ASN A 362 8.29 2.97 -6.56
C ASN A 362 9.05 2.46 -7.80
N ILE A 363 9.30 3.35 -8.76
CA ILE A 363 10.00 3.05 -10.00
C ILE A 363 10.80 4.26 -10.49
N ALA A 364 11.85 4.00 -11.26
CA ALA A 364 12.61 5.03 -11.96
C ALA A 364 11.82 5.53 -13.19
N GLU A 365 11.38 6.78 -13.16
CA GLU A 365 10.68 7.44 -14.27
C GLU A 365 11.69 8.11 -15.21
N LYS A 366 11.40 8.09 -16.51
CA LYS A 366 12.01 8.96 -17.51
C LYS A 366 11.00 9.88 -18.18
N LYS A 367 11.40 11.12 -18.43
CA LYS A 367 10.62 12.14 -19.14
C LYS A 367 11.51 12.85 -20.16
N LEU A 368 11.10 12.81 -21.43
CA LEU A 368 11.75 13.58 -22.48
C LEU A 368 11.55 15.07 -22.23
N CYS A 369 12.59 15.87 -22.47
CA CYS A 369 12.53 17.31 -22.36
C CYS A 369 13.08 17.97 -23.64
N SER A 370 12.48 19.11 -23.99
CA SER A 370 12.76 19.82 -25.26
C SER A 370 13.03 21.32 -25.04
N ASP A 371 13.06 21.78 -23.80
CA ASP A 371 13.24 23.19 -23.43
C ASP A 371 14.73 23.58 -23.31
N GLU A 372 15.06 24.87 -23.26
CA GLU A 372 16.46 25.33 -23.13
C GLU A 372 17.13 24.94 -21.80
N LEU A 373 16.33 24.74 -20.74
CA LEU A 373 16.78 24.30 -19.40
C LEU A 373 16.95 22.77 -19.29
N CYS A 374 17.00 22.07 -20.43
CA CYS A 374 17.12 20.62 -20.42
C CYS A 374 18.51 20.15 -19.98
N PRO A 375 18.60 19.01 -19.26
CA PRO A 375 19.86 18.30 -19.11
C PRO A 375 20.51 17.99 -20.46
N ARG A 376 21.84 17.81 -20.49
CA ARG A 376 22.62 17.60 -21.73
C ARG A 376 22.13 16.40 -22.55
N ASP A 377 21.64 15.37 -21.89
CA ASP A 377 21.06 14.14 -22.46
C ASP A 377 19.60 14.30 -22.91
N LYS A 378 19.01 15.50 -22.75
CA LYS A 378 17.61 15.84 -23.05
C LYS A 378 16.56 15.00 -22.31
N MET A 379 16.97 14.37 -21.21
CA MET A 379 16.14 13.47 -20.42
C MET A 379 16.12 13.89 -18.95
N PHE A 380 14.93 13.90 -18.36
CA PHE A 380 14.80 13.93 -16.91
C PHE A 380 14.55 12.52 -16.38
N TYR A 381 15.23 12.18 -15.30
CA TYR A 381 15.02 10.93 -14.58
C TYR A 381 14.53 11.24 -13.16
N TYR A 382 13.52 10.53 -12.67
CA TYR A 382 12.96 10.78 -11.35
C TYR A 382 12.76 9.48 -10.57
N ASN A 383 13.09 9.49 -9.28
CA ASN A 383 12.58 8.50 -8.34
C ASN A 383 11.07 8.77 -8.13
N THR A 384 10.22 7.79 -8.46
CA THR A 384 8.79 8.05 -8.63
C THR A 384 7.92 6.99 -7.97
N ASN A 385 7.04 7.41 -7.05
CA ASN A 385 5.94 6.57 -6.58
C ASN A 385 4.81 6.57 -7.60
N VAL A 386 4.20 5.41 -7.80
CA VAL A 386 3.04 5.20 -8.68
C VAL A 386 1.98 4.43 -7.92
N VAL A 387 0.74 4.91 -7.98
CA VAL A 387 -0.40 4.27 -7.32
C VAL A 387 -1.39 3.79 -8.38
N PHE A 388 -1.73 2.51 -8.29
CA PHE A 388 -2.77 1.88 -9.07
C PHE A 388 -4.05 1.72 -8.25
N ASP A 389 -5.20 2.02 -8.84
CA ASP A 389 -6.49 1.63 -8.26
C ASP A 389 -6.84 0.16 -8.53
N ARG A 390 -7.98 -0.30 -7.99
CA ARG A 390 -8.49 -1.67 -8.18
C ARG A 390 -8.76 -2.04 -9.66
N THR A 391 -8.79 -1.08 -10.57
CA THR A 391 -8.96 -1.31 -12.02
C THR A 391 -7.63 -1.41 -12.77
N GLY A 392 -6.52 -1.16 -12.08
CA GLY A 392 -5.18 -1.07 -12.65
C GLY A 392 -4.84 0.30 -13.22
N LYS A 393 -5.66 1.32 -12.98
CA LYS A 393 -5.46 2.69 -13.48
C LYS A 393 -4.44 3.43 -12.61
N ILE A 394 -3.57 4.23 -13.21
CA ILE A 394 -2.68 5.13 -12.47
C ILE A 394 -3.52 6.30 -11.91
N ILE A 395 -3.60 6.42 -10.58
CA ILE A 395 -4.38 7.46 -9.88
C ILE A 395 -3.51 8.49 -9.15
N ALA A 396 -2.25 8.15 -8.88
CA ALA A 396 -1.28 9.11 -8.37
C ALA A 396 0.12 8.79 -8.89
N ARG A 397 0.91 9.85 -9.04
CA ARG A 397 2.33 9.83 -9.39
C ARG A 397 3.01 10.92 -8.57
N TYR A 398 4.01 10.55 -7.80
CA TYR A 398 4.80 11.47 -6.98
C TYR A 398 6.28 11.30 -7.29
N ARG A 399 6.98 12.40 -7.57
CA ARG A 399 8.44 12.40 -7.75
C ARG A 399 9.13 12.88 -6.48
N LYS A 400 10.09 12.11 -6.01
CA LYS A 400 10.84 12.38 -4.77
C LYS A 400 11.48 13.76 -4.81
N THR A 401 11.27 14.53 -3.75
CA THR A 401 11.76 15.91 -3.64
C THR A 401 13.15 15.95 -2.99
N ASN A 402 13.31 15.25 -1.87
CA ASN A 402 14.53 15.27 -1.08
C ASN A 402 15.34 14.00 -1.37
N LEU A 403 16.27 14.09 -2.33
CA LEU A 403 17.09 12.95 -2.78
C LEU A 403 18.21 12.64 -1.76
N SER A 404 18.61 11.37 -1.68
CA SER A 404 19.71 10.92 -0.81
C SER A 404 20.53 9.84 -1.51
N LYS A 405 21.80 10.12 -1.86
CA LYS A 405 22.68 9.23 -2.67
C LYS A 405 22.12 8.84 -4.04
N GLU A 406 21.34 9.73 -4.64
CA GLU A 406 20.58 9.50 -5.87
C GLU A 406 21.02 10.43 -7.01
N TYR A 407 22.34 10.52 -7.22
CA TYR A 407 22.99 11.50 -8.10
C TYR A 407 22.50 11.45 -9.55
N GLN A 408 22.05 10.29 -10.00
CA GLN A 408 21.52 10.07 -11.34
C GLN A 408 20.10 10.65 -11.55
N PHE A 409 19.35 10.94 -10.47
CA PHE A 409 17.99 11.46 -10.54
C PHE A 409 17.94 12.99 -10.45
N ASN A 410 16.88 13.54 -11.04
CA ASN A 410 16.56 14.97 -11.01
C ASN A 410 15.48 15.23 -9.95
N VAL A 411 15.36 16.50 -9.54
CA VAL A 411 14.29 17.00 -8.67
C VAL A 411 13.41 17.95 -9.49
N THR A 412 12.12 18.01 -9.18
CA THR A 412 11.23 18.99 -9.80
C THR A 412 11.54 20.41 -9.27
N THR A 413 11.36 21.42 -10.11
CA THR A 413 11.59 22.82 -9.71
C THR A 413 10.70 23.27 -8.55
N THR A 414 9.49 22.72 -8.48
CA THR A 414 8.58 22.86 -7.35
C THR A 414 8.30 21.48 -6.76
N PRO A 415 8.45 21.28 -5.44
CA PRO A 415 8.05 20.04 -4.78
C PRO A 415 6.62 19.65 -5.13
N GLU A 416 6.41 18.40 -5.57
CA GLU A 416 5.08 17.88 -5.84
C GLU A 416 4.37 17.53 -4.51
N VAL A 417 3.10 17.91 -4.36
CA VAL A 417 2.28 17.57 -3.19
C VAL A 417 1.14 16.71 -3.70
N VAL A 418 1.21 15.40 -3.42
CA VAL A 418 0.36 14.40 -4.09
C VAL A 418 -0.46 13.63 -3.07
N SER A 419 -1.77 13.63 -3.28
CA SER A 419 -2.74 12.80 -2.56
C SER A 419 -3.71 12.13 -3.53
N PHE A 420 -4.34 11.04 -3.11
CA PHE A 420 -5.36 10.34 -3.87
C PHE A 420 -6.48 9.82 -2.97
N ASP A 421 -7.69 9.79 -3.52
CA ASP A 421 -8.88 9.26 -2.85
C ASP A 421 -9.10 7.79 -3.22
N THR A 422 -9.63 7.01 -2.27
CA THR A 422 -10.00 5.62 -2.47
C THR A 422 -11.51 5.41 -2.47
N ASP A 423 -11.96 4.35 -3.12
CA ASP A 423 -13.36 3.87 -3.10
C ASP A 423 -13.84 3.42 -1.73
N PHE A 424 -12.93 3.24 -0.77
CA PHE A 424 -13.23 2.93 0.63
C PHE A 424 -13.18 4.17 1.54
N GLY A 425 -13.18 5.38 0.98
CA GLY A 425 -13.40 6.62 1.73
C GLY A 425 -12.19 7.10 2.53
N VAL A 426 -10.97 6.70 2.14
CA VAL A 426 -9.72 7.18 2.75
C VAL A 426 -8.96 8.02 1.72
N LYS A 427 -8.44 9.17 2.16
CA LYS A 427 -7.57 10.01 1.36
C LYS A 427 -6.13 9.78 1.78
N PHE A 428 -5.33 9.25 0.87
CA PHE A 428 -3.92 8.98 1.13
C PHE A 428 -3.02 10.08 0.58
N GLY A 429 -1.98 10.42 1.34
CA GLY A 429 -0.81 11.15 0.87
C GLY A 429 0.31 10.18 0.51
N THR A 430 1.22 10.61 -0.36
CA THR A 430 2.42 9.83 -0.64
C THR A 430 3.65 10.72 -0.72
N PHE A 431 4.74 10.22 -0.14
CA PHE A 431 6.09 10.75 -0.24
C PHE A 431 7.09 9.60 -0.07
N THR A 432 8.38 9.84 -0.27
CA THR A 432 9.36 8.75 -0.36
C THR A 432 10.56 8.98 0.55
N CYS A 433 10.85 8.00 1.41
CA CYS A 433 12.07 7.93 2.21
C CYS A 433 12.44 9.29 2.85
N PHE A 434 13.56 9.87 2.43
CA PHE A 434 14.14 11.05 3.04
C PHE A 434 13.20 12.27 3.12
N ASP A 435 12.15 12.33 2.29
CA ASP A 435 11.08 13.31 2.38
C ASP A 435 10.43 13.40 3.78
N ILE A 436 10.38 12.32 4.56
CA ILE A 436 9.80 12.28 5.91
C ILE A 436 10.47 13.29 6.86
N TYR A 437 11.73 13.61 6.60
CA TYR A 437 12.56 14.46 7.44
C TYR A 437 12.41 15.96 7.10
N PHE A 438 11.68 16.30 6.03
CA PHE A 438 11.51 17.67 5.53
C PHE A 438 10.07 18.15 5.63
N ARG A 439 9.89 19.48 5.71
CA ARG A 439 8.56 20.09 5.71
C ARG A 439 7.80 19.78 4.42
N LYS A 440 8.51 19.80 3.28
CA LYS A 440 7.91 19.60 1.96
C LYS A 440 8.38 18.27 1.36
N PRO A 441 7.46 17.40 0.92
CA PRO A 441 5.99 17.53 0.99
C PRO A 441 5.36 17.01 2.30
N ALA A 442 6.10 16.32 3.16
CA ALA A 442 5.52 15.50 4.23
C ALA A 442 4.59 16.28 5.19
N LEU A 443 5.10 17.33 5.84
CA LEU A 443 4.30 18.15 6.77
C LEU A 443 3.28 19.04 6.07
N GLN A 444 3.53 19.39 4.81
CA GLN A 444 2.55 20.12 4.01
C GLN A 444 1.31 19.25 3.76
N LEU A 445 1.47 17.95 3.49
CA LEU A 445 0.34 17.02 3.32
C LEU A 445 -0.49 16.87 4.59
N THR A 446 0.15 16.75 5.76
CA THR A 446 -0.56 16.62 7.05
C THR A 446 -1.23 17.93 7.45
N ARG A 447 -0.47 19.03 7.51
CA ARG A 447 -0.91 20.29 8.15
C ARG A 447 -1.70 21.20 7.21
N ASP A 448 -1.35 21.25 5.93
CA ASP A 448 -1.98 22.18 4.98
C ASP A 448 -3.10 21.50 4.16
N HIS A 449 -2.99 20.18 3.94
CA HIS A 449 -3.95 19.40 3.13
C HIS A 449 -4.81 18.41 3.93
N GLN A 450 -4.62 18.34 5.26
CA GLN A 450 -5.40 17.53 6.20
C GLN A 450 -5.48 16.06 5.78
N VAL A 451 -4.38 15.51 5.28
CA VAL A 451 -4.28 14.10 4.93
C VAL A 451 -4.00 13.30 6.20
N THR A 452 -4.77 12.23 6.43
CA THR A 452 -4.73 11.41 7.64
C THR A 452 -4.03 10.06 7.46
N ASP A 453 -3.84 9.62 6.21
CA ASP A 453 -3.31 8.30 5.88
C ASP A 453 -2.21 8.44 4.83
N PHE A 454 -1.12 7.70 4.98
CA PHE A 454 0.06 7.85 4.13
C PHE A 454 0.60 6.52 3.64
N VAL A 455 1.01 6.49 2.38
CA VAL A 455 1.78 5.39 1.79
C VAL A 455 3.22 5.83 1.56
N TYR A 456 4.16 5.10 2.15
CA TYR A 456 5.54 5.51 2.29
C TYR A 456 6.51 4.39 1.87
N PRO A 457 6.83 4.30 0.57
CA PRO A 457 7.97 3.52 0.07
C PRO A 457 9.29 4.09 0.59
N THR A 458 10.19 3.24 1.09
CA THR A 458 11.47 3.71 1.62
C THR A 458 12.63 2.74 1.46
N VAL A 459 13.81 3.26 1.11
CA VAL A 459 15.11 2.61 1.35
C VAL A 459 15.88 3.41 2.39
N TRP A 460 15.53 3.18 3.66
CA TRP A 460 16.11 3.90 4.78
C TRP A 460 17.42 3.28 5.22
N PHE A 461 18.43 4.11 5.51
CA PHE A 461 19.67 3.66 6.15
C PHE A 461 19.55 3.94 7.64
N SER A 462 19.45 2.88 8.43
CA SER A 462 19.22 3.03 9.87
C SER A 462 20.47 3.53 10.58
N GLU A 463 20.26 4.51 11.45
CA GLU A 463 21.30 5.15 12.24
C GLU A 463 20.85 5.29 13.70
N VAL A 464 21.75 5.02 14.63
CA VAL A 464 21.51 5.13 16.07
C VAL A 464 22.11 6.42 16.61
N PRO A 465 21.47 7.05 17.62
CA PRO A 465 20.41 6.49 18.47
C PRO A 465 18.97 6.80 18.02
N PHE A 466 18.77 7.68 17.03
CA PHE A 466 17.45 8.29 16.79
C PHE A 466 16.78 7.94 15.45
N LEU A 467 17.55 7.54 14.45
CA LEU A 467 17.13 7.49 13.06
C LEU A 467 17.12 6.04 12.54
N THR A 468 16.78 5.08 13.41
CA THR A 468 16.42 3.74 12.93
C THR A 468 15.08 3.82 12.22
N ALA A 469 14.89 3.02 11.16
CA ALA A 469 13.73 3.15 10.28
C ALA A 469 12.39 3.12 11.05
N VAL A 470 12.19 2.10 11.87
CA VAL A 470 10.92 1.90 12.62
C VAL A 470 10.72 2.97 13.69
N GLN A 471 11.79 3.41 14.35
CA GLN A 471 11.76 4.47 15.37
C GLN A 471 11.34 5.82 14.80
N LEU A 472 11.99 6.26 13.72
CA LEU A 472 11.67 7.54 13.08
C LEU A 472 10.25 7.52 12.51
N GLN A 473 9.88 6.45 11.81
CA GLN A 473 8.56 6.33 11.17
C GLN A 473 7.44 6.31 12.21
N ALA A 474 7.60 5.57 13.31
CA ALA A 474 6.63 5.54 14.42
C ALA A 474 6.54 6.91 15.11
N GLY A 475 7.69 7.54 15.41
CA GLY A 475 7.73 8.87 16.02
C GLY A 475 7.06 9.95 15.16
N TRP A 476 7.27 9.91 13.84
CA TRP A 476 6.65 10.83 12.88
C TRP A 476 5.14 10.64 12.80
N SER A 477 4.69 9.38 12.65
CA SER A 477 3.27 9.03 12.65
C SER A 477 2.59 9.49 13.94
N PHE A 478 3.22 9.25 15.10
CA PHE A 478 2.72 9.68 16.40
C PHE A 478 2.61 11.21 16.51
N ALA A 479 3.64 11.95 16.09
CA ALA A 479 3.68 13.40 16.21
C ALA A 479 2.63 14.10 15.36
N GLU A 480 2.46 13.67 14.10
CA GLU A 480 1.45 14.22 13.19
C GLU A 480 0.06 13.59 13.38
N ASN A 481 -0.05 12.55 14.20
CA ASN A 481 -1.27 11.78 14.47
C ASN A 481 -1.95 11.23 13.19
N VAL A 482 -1.16 10.56 12.36
CA VAL A 482 -1.62 10.03 11.06
C VAL A 482 -1.29 8.55 10.92
N ASN A 483 -2.10 7.82 10.17
CA ASN A 483 -1.78 6.44 9.79
C ASN A 483 -0.65 6.45 8.73
N LEU A 484 0.39 5.64 8.94
CA LEU A 484 1.55 5.56 8.03
C LEU A 484 1.82 4.11 7.65
N LEU A 485 1.73 3.81 6.35
CA LEU A 485 2.03 2.51 5.75
C LEU A 485 3.44 2.54 5.15
N ALA A 486 4.44 2.15 5.94
CA ALA A 486 5.84 2.19 5.58
C ALA A 486 6.33 0.83 5.05
N SER A 487 6.86 0.84 3.82
CA SER A 487 7.38 -0.35 3.16
C SER A 487 8.87 -0.19 2.87
N GLY A 488 9.67 -1.02 3.52
CA GLY A 488 11.12 -0.94 3.61
C GLY A 488 11.86 -1.86 2.65
N TYR A 489 12.96 -1.33 2.10
CA TYR A 489 13.96 -2.12 1.38
C TYR A 489 14.76 -2.98 2.37
N ASN A 490 14.93 -4.26 2.05
CA ASN A 490 15.57 -5.22 2.93
C ASN A 490 16.97 -5.59 2.41
N ARG A 491 17.99 -5.01 3.05
CA ARG A 491 19.41 -5.36 2.93
C ARG A 491 20.11 -5.02 4.26
N PRO A 492 19.90 -5.83 5.31
CA PRO A 492 20.42 -5.53 6.64
C PRO A 492 21.93 -5.33 6.70
N SER A 493 22.70 -6.01 5.82
CA SER A 493 24.15 -5.82 5.69
C SER A 493 24.60 -4.41 5.27
N PHE A 494 23.67 -3.57 4.80
CA PHE A 494 23.91 -2.16 4.47
C PHE A 494 23.02 -1.22 5.31
N GLY A 495 22.37 -1.74 6.36
CA GLY A 495 21.52 -0.98 7.27
C GLY A 495 20.12 -0.65 6.74
N ASN A 496 19.74 -1.27 5.63
CA ASN A 496 18.38 -1.17 5.10
C ASN A 496 17.53 -2.30 5.67
N ALA A 497 16.67 -1.94 6.61
CA ALA A 497 15.65 -2.82 7.17
C ALA A 497 14.60 -1.94 7.84
N GLY A 498 13.37 -2.42 7.91
CA GLY A 498 12.33 -1.78 8.70
C GLY A 498 11.09 -1.44 7.89
N SER A 499 10.01 -2.16 8.19
CA SER A 499 8.67 -1.91 7.64
C SER A 499 7.66 -1.87 8.77
N GLY A 500 6.59 -1.11 8.59
CA GLY A 500 5.55 -1.04 9.60
C GLY A 500 4.27 -0.32 9.17
N ILE A 501 3.23 -0.56 9.95
CA ILE A 501 1.92 0.07 9.89
C ILE A 501 1.73 0.78 11.23
N TYR A 502 1.76 2.11 11.19
CA TYR A 502 1.69 2.99 12.36
C TYR A 502 0.37 3.73 12.37
N LEU A 503 -0.24 3.90 13.55
CA LEU A 503 -1.64 4.30 13.74
C LEU A 503 -1.78 5.68 14.41
N GLY A 504 -0.80 6.55 14.21
CA GLY A 504 -0.74 7.86 14.86
C GLY A 504 -0.49 7.74 16.36
N ARG A 505 -1.25 8.51 17.16
CA ARG A 505 -1.16 8.47 18.63
C ARG A 505 -1.59 7.13 19.25
N ARG A 506 -2.30 6.29 18.48
CA ARG A 506 -2.68 4.93 18.90
C ARG A 506 -1.52 3.94 18.90
N GLY A 507 -0.38 4.31 18.30
CA GLY A 507 0.84 3.53 18.35
C GLY A 507 1.08 2.65 17.14
N ILE A 508 1.80 1.56 17.35
CA ILE A 508 2.26 0.66 16.30
C ILE A 508 1.23 -0.44 16.12
N GLY A 509 0.65 -0.55 14.91
CA GLY A 509 -0.21 -1.69 14.57
C GLY A 509 0.61 -2.96 14.34
N LYS A 510 1.61 -2.86 13.45
CA LYS A 510 2.55 -3.95 13.19
C LYS A 510 3.86 -3.40 12.63
N ALA A 511 5.01 -3.83 13.13
CA ALA A 511 6.30 -3.44 12.59
C ALA A 511 7.34 -4.57 12.73
N ILE A 512 8.33 -4.57 11.84
CA ILE A 512 9.48 -5.48 11.91
C ILE A 512 10.76 -4.70 11.66
N MET A 513 11.86 -5.14 12.27
CA MET A 513 13.21 -4.65 12.01
C MET A 513 14.13 -5.86 11.79
N PRO A 514 14.07 -6.48 10.60
CA PRO A 514 14.77 -7.73 10.35
C PRO A 514 16.28 -7.56 10.30
N THR A 515 16.97 -8.49 10.94
CA THR A 515 18.44 -8.54 10.96
C THR A 515 19.01 -9.43 9.87
N ASN A 516 18.18 -10.26 9.21
CA ASN A 516 18.59 -11.10 8.09
C ASN A 516 17.83 -10.71 6.81
N THR A 517 18.44 -11.02 5.68
CA THR A 517 17.79 -10.81 4.39
C THR A 517 16.54 -11.68 4.27
N GLN A 518 15.38 -11.04 4.17
CA GLN A 518 14.10 -11.72 4.03
C GLN A 518 13.12 -10.92 3.18
N LYS A 519 11.98 -11.55 2.92
CA LYS A 519 10.86 -10.96 2.20
C LYS A 519 9.59 -11.30 2.96
N GLU A 520 8.93 -10.29 3.50
CA GLU A 520 7.82 -10.46 4.43
C GLU A 520 6.72 -9.45 4.14
N MET A 521 5.46 -9.89 4.25
CA MET A 521 4.30 -9.03 4.07
C MET A 521 3.58 -8.88 5.40
N LEU A 522 3.45 -7.65 5.87
CA LEU A 522 2.73 -7.31 7.08
C LEU A 522 1.31 -6.90 6.70
N ILE A 523 0.31 -7.66 7.12
CA ILE A 523 -1.11 -7.31 6.97
C ILE A 523 -1.63 -6.82 8.32
N PHE A 524 -2.41 -5.74 8.32
CA PHE A 524 -3.04 -5.19 9.50
C PHE A 524 -4.37 -4.50 9.15
N GLU A 525 -5.33 -4.57 10.08
CA GLU A 525 -6.61 -3.85 9.98
C GLU A 525 -6.43 -2.43 10.52
N VAL A 526 -6.39 -1.45 9.63
CA VAL A 526 -6.10 -0.05 9.94
C VAL A 526 -7.41 0.71 10.20
N PRO A 527 -7.60 1.28 11.40
CA PRO A 527 -8.74 2.11 11.70
C PRO A 527 -8.65 3.47 11.00
N LYS A 528 -9.71 3.82 10.25
CA LYS A 528 -9.85 5.10 9.57
C LYS A 528 -9.95 6.23 10.59
N ILE A 529 -9.39 7.39 10.23
CA ILE A 529 -9.43 8.59 11.08
C ILE A 529 -10.61 9.44 10.59
N ASN A 530 -11.64 9.61 11.43
CA ASN A 530 -12.74 10.53 11.15
C ASN A 530 -12.31 11.95 11.49
N ILE A 531 -12.32 12.84 10.50
CA ILE A 531 -11.91 14.24 10.64
C ILE A 531 -12.73 14.96 11.75
N GLU A 532 -14.01 14.61 11.94
CA GLU A 532 -14.86 15.17 13.02
C GLU A 532 -14.34 14.89 14.43
N THR A 533 -13.68 13.75 14.66
CA THR A 533 -13.06 13.44 15.97
C THR A 533 -11.76 14.20 16.20
N GLN A 534 -11.09 14.69 15.16
CA GLN A 534 -9.86 15.48 15.26
C GLN A 534 -10.14 16.92 15.70
N TYR A 535 -11.29 17.49 15.27
CA TYR A 535 -11.71 18.86 15.64
C TYR A 535 -12.13 19.05 17.10
N ASN A 536 -12.34 17.97 17.87
CA ASN A 536 -12.61 18.06 19.31
C ASN A 536 -11.32 18.12 20.16
N GLU A 537 -10.14 17.96 19.56
CA GLU A 537 -8.84 18.01 20.26
C GLU A 537 -7.77 18.88 19.56
N ASP A 538 -8.14 19.88 18.73
CA ASP A 538 -7.14 20.64 17.96
C ASP A 538 -6.96 22.12 18.39
N PRO A 539 -5.73 22.55 18.75
CA PRO A 539 -5.35 23.96 18.90
C PRO A 539 -5.10 24.68 17.56
N TYR A 540 -5.06 23.99 16.41
CA TYR A 540 -4.60 24.56 15.14
C TYR A 540 -5.73 24.99 14.21
N ASN A 541 -6.50 26.00 14.63
CA ASN A 541 -7.14 26.90 13.68
C ASN A 541 -6.33 28.20 13.64
N LEU A 542 -5.82 28.60 12.46
CA LEU A 542 -5.72 30.00 11.99
C LEU A 542 -5.04 30.08 10.61
N LEU A 543 -5.91 30.34 9.62
CA LEU A 543 -5.78 31.23 8.47
C LEU A 543 -4.77 30.92 7.34
N LYS A 544 -5.38 30.75 6.15
CA LYS A 544 -4.82 30.97 4.81
C LYS A 544 -4.13 32.33 4.72
N ASP A 545 -2.92 32.36 4.15
CA ASP A 545 -2.64 33.39 3.15
C ASP A 545 -1.62 32.94 2.08
N GLN A 546 -1.85 33.46 0.88
CA GLN A 546 -1.15 33.22 -0.36
C GLN A 546 0.13 34.06 -0.41
N ASN A 547 1.23 33.50 -0.92
CA ASN A 547 1.96 34.03 -2.08
C ASN A 547 3.29 33.28 -2.29
N GLN A 548 3.45 32.76 -3.50
CA GLN A 548 4.69 32.23 -4.08
C GLN A 548 5.53 33.36 -4.67
N LYS A 549 6.87 33.27 -4.56
CA LYS A 549 7.78 33.51 -5.70
C LYS A 549 9.18 32.91 -5.48
N VAL A 550 9.49 32.01 -6.43
CA VAL A 550 10.75 31.48 -7.04
C VAL A 550 12.11 31.90 -6.48
N LEU A 551 13.01 30.92 -6.32
CA LEU A 551 14.41 31.03 -6.77
C LEU A 551 14.92 29.68 -7.32
N LEU A 552 15.59 29.73 -8.49
CA LEU A 552 16.32 28.62 -9.13
C LEU A 552 17.72 28.52 -8.53
N SER A 553 18.24 27.30 -8.32
CA SER A 553 19.68 27.09 -8.13
C SER A 553 20.21 26.12 -9.18
N TYR A 554 21.26 26.56 -9.87
CA TYR A 554 22.01 25.85 -10.91
C TYR A 554 23.44 25.62 -10.40
N HIS A 555 24.08 24.53 -10.87
CA HIS A 555 25.53 24.24 -10.88
C HIS A 555 26.17 23.86 -9.52
N GLN A 556 27.23 23.03 -9.43
CA GLN A 556 28.04 22.21 -10.34
C GLN A 556 28.93 21.30 -9.46
N LYS A 557 29.38 20.16 -10.01
CA LYS A 557 30.22 19.15 -9.35
C LYS A 557 31.46 19.74 -8.66
N GLU A 558 31.74 19.26 -7.45
CA GLU A 558 33.10 19.04 -6.96
C GLU A 558 33.13 17.73 -6.15
N HIS A 559 34.18 16.94 -6.40
CA HIS A 559 34.40 15.58 -5.94
C HIS A 559 35.50 15.58 -4.88
N ASP A 560 35.50 14.51 -4.09
CA ASP A 560 36.60 13.94 -3.29
C ASP A 560 37.00 14.64 -2.00
N GLU A 561 36.43 14.14 -0.89
CA GLU A 561 37.16 13.91 0.38
C GLU A 561 36.39 13.04 1.41
N SER A 562 35.33 12.32 0.99
CA SER A 562 34.41 11.68 1.94
C SER A 562 34.58 10.17 2.13
N GLN A 563 35.64 9.54 1.61
CA GLN A 563 35.77 8.07 1.68
C GLN A 563 36.57 7.59 2.89
N GLU A 564 37.51 8.39 3.42
CA GLU A 564 38.35 8.01 4.56
C GLU A 564 37.67 8.20 5.93
N LYS A 565 36.59 8.98 6.03
CA LYS A 565 35.83 9.20 7.28
C LYS A 565 34.78 8.13 7.58
N TRP A 566 34.57 7.16 6.68
CA TRP A 566 33.47 6.18 6.76
C TRP A 566 33.80 4.94 7.59
N GLU A 567 35.08 4.59 7.74
CA GLU A 567 35.48 3.37 8.44
C GLU A 567 35.46 3.53 9.98
N SER A 568 35.35 4.74 10.53
CA SER A 568 35.35 4.98 11.99
C SER A 568 33.96 5.03 12.66
N ASN A 569 32.86 5.15 11.90
CA ASN A 569 31.53 5.50 12.45
C ASN A 569 30.43 4.45 12.13
N THR A 570 30.75 3.16 12.29
CA THR A 570 29.81 2.08 11.95
C THR A 570 29.84 0.97 13.00
N MET A 571 28.71 0.29 13.20
CA MET A 571 28.63 -0.92 14.01
C MET A 571 27.83 -1.99 13.29
N ILE A 572 28.29 -3.24 13.41
CA ILE A 572 27.49 -4.40 13.07
C ILE A 572 26.90 -4.95 14.36
N VAL A 573 25.57 -4.96 14.44
CA VAL A 573 24.87 -5.50 15.60
C VAL A 573 24.67 -6.99 15.41
N ASN A 574 25.24 -7.78 16.32
CA ASN A 574 25.18 -9.26 16.33
C ASN A 574 25.60 -9.92 15.01
N ASP A 575 26.56 -9.34 14.28
CA ASP A 575 27.01 -9.78 12.93
C ASP A 575 25.91 -9.82 11.84
N LYS A 576 24.79 -9.10 12.04
CA LYS A 576 23.58 -9.27 11.21
C LYS A 576 23.07 -7.99 10.55
N ILE A 577 23.03 -6.87 11.27
CA ILE A 577 22.59 -5.58 10.72
C ILE A 577 23.65 -4.50 10.90
N PHE A 578 23.93 -3.77 9.82
CA PHE A 578 24.82 -2.62 9.80
C PHE A 578 24.06 -1.37 10.25
N LEU A 579 24.59 -0.60 11.19
CA LEU A 579 24.01 0.67 11.63
C LEU A 579 25.05 1.78 11.53
N LEU A 580 24.60 2.94 11.06
CA LEU A 580 25.38 4.17 11.11
C LEU A 580 25.37 4.75 12.53
N HIS A 581 26.41 5.50 12.89
CA HIS A 581 26.53 6.20 14.17
C HIS A 581 26.39 7.71 14.01
N ASP A 582 25.66 8.33 14.94
CA ASP A 582 25.70 9.79 15.12
C ASP A 582 27.01 10.23 15.79
N ASP A 583 27.42 11.47 15.55
CA ASP A 583 28.62 12.07 16.15
C ASP A 583 28.32 12.56 17.57
N THR A 584 28.34 11.61 18.52
CA THR A 584 27.95 11.85 19.93
C THR A 584 28.85 12.85 20.66
N ASP A 585 30.04 13.14 20.15
CA ASP A 585 30.97 14.10 20.76
C ASP A 585 30.49 15.56 20.59
N THR A 586 29.56 15.81 19.66
CA THR A 586 28.94 17.14 19.48
C THR A 586 27.84 17.46 20.50
N PHE A 587 27.44 16.46 21.30
CA PHE A 587 26.33 16.56 22.22
C PHE A 587 26.81 16.89 23.64
N GLU A 588 26.02 17.67 24.37
CA GLU A 588 26.24 17.83 25.80
C GLU A 588 25.74 16.57 26.52
N THR A 589 26.62 15.85 27.21
CA THR A 589 26.27 14.57 27.84
C THR A 589 26.66 14.48 29.31
N PHE A 590 25.85 13.76 30.09
CA PHE A 590 26.09 13.53 31.51
C PHE A 590 25.97 12.04 31.85
N PRO A 591 26.94 11.43 32.57
CA PRO A 591 26.88 10.01 32.94
C PRO A 591 25.74 9.72 33.92
N LEU A 592 25.05 8.61 33.71
CA LEU A 592 23.93 8.18 34.54
C LEU A 592 24.33 6.95 35.36
N GLU A 593 24.74 7.16 36.60
CA GLU A 593 25.21 6.11 37.53
C GLU A 593 24.29 5.91 38.74
N GLU A 594 23.42 6.88 39.02
CA GLU A 594 22.51 6.86 40.16
C GLU A 594 21.22 7.64 39.85
N ASN A 595 20.28 7.63 40.79
CA ASN A 595 19.05 8.41 40.69
C ASN A 595 19.40 9.89 40.64
N ILE A 596 18.87 10.61 39.64
CA ILE A 596 19.27 11.99 39.39
C ILE A 596 18.08 12.86 39.01
N THR A 597 18.11 14.10 39.49
CA THR A 597 17.33 15.20 38.92
C THR A 597 18.31 16.27 38.43
N LYS A 598 18.32 16.56 37.13
CA LYS A 598 19.31 17.44 36.51
C LYS A 598 18.68 18.28 35.40
N ASN A 599 19.06 19.55 35.36
CA ASN A 599 18.84 20.43 34.22
C ASN A 599 20.16 20.50 33.42
N ILE A 600 20.11 20.18 32.13
CA ILE A 600 21.27 20.22 31.22
C ILE A 600 20.90 21.12 30.05
N CYS A 601 21.81 22.00 29.65
CA CYS A 601 21.58 22.96 28.57
C CYS A 601 22.70 22.90 27.53
N GLN A 602 22.33 23.07 26.27
CA GLN A 602 23.26 23.33 25.17
C GLN A 602 22.67 24.44 24.30
N ASN A 603 23.46 25.46 23.95
CA ASN A 603 23.04 26.53 23.02
C ASN A 603 21.64 27.12 23.32
N ASN A 604 21.40 27.54 24.58
CA ASN A 604 20.13 28.09 25.08
C ASN A 604 18.90 27.17 25.01
N PHE A 605 19.09 25.89 24.74
CA PHE A 605 18.07 24.85 24.85
C PHE A 605 18.38 23.98 26.07
N CYS A 606 17.39 23.81 26.95
CA CYS A 606 17.56 23.12 28.22
C CYS A 606 16.54 21.99 28.36
N CYS A 607 16.99 20.90 28.96
CA CYS A 607 16.20 19.72 29.23
C CYS A 607 16.26 19.41 30.74
N ASP A 608 15.09 19.23 31.33
CA ASP A 608 14.92 18.78 32.71
C ASP A 608 14.76 17.27 32.73
N PHE A 609 15.65 16.59 33.45
CA PHE A 609 15.64 15.14 33.63
C PHE A 609 15.35 14.80 35.08
N ARG A 610 14.47 13.82 35.31
CA ARG A 610 14.27 13.15 36.58
C ARG A 610 14.23 11.64 36.35
N ILE A 611 15.27 10.95 36.80
CA ILE A 611 15.49 9.53 36.54
C ILE A 611 15.63 8.75 37.85
N GLU A 612 14.89 7.65 37.96
CA GLU A 612 14.96 6.70 39.06
C GLU A 612 15.26 5.30 38.50
N ILE A 613 16.38 4.74 38.92
CA ILE A 613 16.93 3.46 38.47
C ILE A 613 16.70 2.43 39.57
N ALA A 614 16.07 1.31 39.23
CA ALA A 614 15.82 0.21 40.15
C ALA A 614 16.98 -0.79 40.21
N LYS A 615 17.60 -1.05 39.05
CA LYS A 615 18.71 -1.99 38.90
C LYS A 615 19.65 -1.45 37.85
N ILE A 616 20.96 -1.53 38.10
CA ILE A 616 22.01 -1.12 37.16
C ILE A 616 22.73 -2.38 36.65
N ASP A 617 22.85 -2.47 35.34
CA ASP A 617 23.74 -3.42 34.69
C ASP A 617 25.17 -2.86 34.68
N PRO A 618 26.17 -3.53 35.29
CA PRO A 618 27.53 -3.00 35.31
C PRO A 618 28.20 -2.99 33.93
N SER A 619 27.73 -3.82 32.99
CA SER A 619 28.33 -3.99 31.66
C SER A 619 27.92 -2.92 30.65
N ILE A 620 26.79 -2.25 30.88
CA ILE A 620 26.23 -1.22 30.00
C ILE A 620 26.21 0.11 30.75
N LYS A 621 26.47 1.20 30.04
CA LYS A 621 26.40 2.56 30.59
C LYS A 621 25.30 3.36 29.90
N TYR A 622 24.75 4.32 30.62
CA TYR A 622 23.78 5.26 30.09
C TYR A 622 24.26 6.69 30.30
N ARG A 623 23.87 7.57 29.39
CA ARG A 623 24.11 9.01 29.51
C ARG A 623 22.85 9.78 29.21
N LEU A 624 22.64 10.88 29.95
CA LEU A 624 21.72 11.93 29.56
C LEU A 624 22.37 12.73 28.44
N MET A 625 21.60 13.13 27.45
CA MET A 625 22.08 13.82 26.27
C MET A 625 21.16 14.98 25.90
N VAL A 626 21.76 16.13 25.63
CA VAL A 626 21.10 17.34 25.12
C VAL A 626 21.80 17.80 23.85
N PHE A 627 21.01 18.00 22.80
CA PHE A 627 21.47 18.61 21.56
C PHE A 627 20.65 19.83 21.21
N ASN A 628 21.30 20.90 20.76
CA ASN A 628 20.66 21.94 19.99
C ASN A 628 21.64 22.55 19.01
N GLY A 629 21.49 22.23 17.73
CA GLY A 629 22.44 22.65 16.73
C GLY A 629 22.12 22.17 15.33
N HIS A 630 23.11 22.35 14.47
CA HIS A 630 23.05 21.96 13.08
C HIS A 630 23.84 20.68 12.86
N ARG A 631 23.18 19.66 12.32
CA ARG A 631 23.79 18.38 11.97
C ARG A 631 24.00 18.30 10.48
N SER A 632 25.22 17.97 10.07
CA SER A 632 25.48 17.61 8.68
C SER A 632 24.82 16.26 8.41
N ILE A 633 23.91 16.21 7.45
CA ILE A 633 23.34 14.94 7.01
C ILE A 633 24.43 14.23 6.19
N PRO A 634 24.86 13.02 6.58
CA PRO A 634 25.74 12.25 5.74
C PRO A 634 25.05 11.98 4.40
N ASN A 635 25.68 12.41 3.29
CA ASN A 635 25.32 12.00 1.92
C ASN A 635 24.07 12.62 1.29
N ASN A 636 23.71 13.83 1.72
CA ASN A 636 22.73 14.64 1.00
C ASN A 636 23.42 15.36 -0.19
N LEU A 637 22.70 15.50 -1.30
CA LEU A 637 23.16 16.21 -2.50
C LEU A 637 23.34 17.71 -2.27
N VAL A 638 22.65 18.23 -1.26
CA VAL A 638 22.81 19.58 -0.74
C VAL A 638 23.53 19.44 0.58
N ASN A 639 24.66 20.15 0.77
CA ASN A 639 25.36 20.33 2.05
C ASN A 639 24.48 21.13 3.04
N ASP A 640 23.22 20.71 3.18
CA ASP A 640 22.22 21.34 4.02
C ASP A 640 22.35 20.73 5.42
N ASN A 641 22.98 21.51 6.28
CA ASN A 641 22.93 21.26 7.71
C ASN A 641 21.48 21.37 8.21
N VAL A 642 20.96 20.29 8.78
CA VAL A 642 19.62 20.28 9.39
C VAL A 642 19.70 20.71 10.85
N ALA A 643 18.82 21.62 11.25
CA ALA A 643 18.70 21.99 12.65
C ALA A 643 17.98 20.86 13.41
N ILE A 644 18.51 20.47 14.56
CA ILE A 644 18.00 19.41 15.43
C ILE A 644 18.04 19.92 16.86
N SER A 645 17.02 19.57 17.63
CA SER A 645 17.03 19.72 19.08
C SER A 645 16.58 18.42 19.73
N SER A 646 17.31 17.89 20.70
CA SER A 646 16.99 16.62 21.35
C SER A 646 17.29 16.60 22.83
N CYS A 647 16.48 15.86 23.58
CA CYS A 647 16.67 15.56 25.00
C CYS A 647 16.44 14.06 25.18
N SER A 648 17.45 13.29 25.58
CA SER A 648 17.31 11.84 25.64
C SER A 648 18.25 11.17 26.61
N ILE A 649 17.91 9.94 26.98
CA ILE A 649 18.82 8.95 27.54
C ILE A 649 19.29 8.07 26.40
N ILE A 650 20.60 7.82 26.32
CA ILE A 650 21.19 6.93 25.32
C ILE A 650 22.11 5.89 25.98
N GLN A 651 22.22 4.74 25.31
CA GLN A 651 23.08 3.64 25.75
C GLN A 651 24.50 3.76 25.20
N CYS A 652 25.47 3.46 26.04
CA CYS A 652 26.90 3.45 25.75
C CYS A 652 27.52 2.11 26.15
N SER A 653 28.50 1.66 25.36
CA SER A 653 29.21 0.39 25.64
C SER A 653 30.26 0.54 26.73
N ASN A 654 30.75 1.76 27.00
CA ASN A 654 31.61 2.08 28.11
C ASN A 654 31.40 3.53 28.59
N ASN A 655 32.31 4.06 29.41
CA ASN A 655 32.19 5.40 30.00
C ASN A 655 32.51 6.55 29.02
N SER A 656 33.11 6.26 27.85
CA SER A 656 33.45 7.24 26.82
C SER A 656 32.21 7.70 26.07
N VAL A 657 32.15 9.00 25.73
CA VAL A 657 31.06 9.60 24.93
C VAL A 657 31.00 9.03 23.52
N SER A 658 32.15 8.80 22.90
CA SER A 658 32.27 8.14 21.59
C SER A 658 31.78 6.69 21.57
N SER A 659 31.60 6.06 22.75
CA SER A 659 31.08 4.69 22.88
C SER A 659 29.55 4.63 22.97
N CYS A 660 28.92 5.80 23.10
CA CYS A 660 27.47 5.96 23.02
C CYS A 660 27.03 5.75 21.57
N ASN A 661 25.81 5.24 21.36
CA ASN A 661 25.31 4.54 20.16
C ASN A 661 25.32 2.99 20.29
N SER A 662 25.50 2.47 21.51
CA SER A 662 25.37 1.04 21.77
C SER A 662 23.89 0.60 21.66
N VAL A 663 23.66 -0.63 21.19
CA VAL A 663 22.32 -1.24 21.13
C VAL A 663 22.27 -2.63 21.76
N GLN A 664 23.13 -2.85 22.75
CA GLN A 664 23.26 -4.12 23.44
C GLN A 664 22.08 -4.36 24.38
N LYS A 665 21.84 -5.64 24.68
CA LYS A 665 20.88 -5.99 25.74
C LYS A 665 21.41 -5.49 27.08
N SER A 666 20.54 -4.88 27.87
CA SER A 666 20.89 -4.36 29.18
C SER A 666 19.89 -4.81 30.23
N GLU A 667 20.41 -5.23 31.39
CA GLU A 667 19.61 -5.54 32.58
C GLU A 667 19.31 -4.30 33.45
N THR A 668 19.66 -3.10 32.97
CA THR A 668 19.34 -1.85 33.68
C THR A 668 17.84 -1.62 33.63
N VAL A 669 17.22 -1.46 34.80
CA VAL A 669 15.77 -1.24 34.95
C VAL A 669 15.54 0.19 35.42
N PHE A 670 14.79 0.96 34.64
CA PHE A 670 14.35 2.31 34.99
C PHE A 670 12.93 2.25 35.55
N ASN A 671 12.74 2.68 36.79
CA ASN A 671 11.40 2.83 37.38
C ASN A 671 10.71 4.07 36.85
N THR A 672 11.44 5.18 36.81
CA THR A 672 10.93 6.48 36.39
C THR A 672 11.93 7.09 35.42
N ILE A 673 11.46 7.48 34.24
CA ILE A 673 12.15 8.42 33.37
C ILE A 673 11.16 9.54 33.12
N TYR A 674 11.58 10.77 33.38
CA TYR A 674 10.79 11.96 33.13
C TYR A 674 11.70 13.02 32.50
N ILE A 675 11.37 13.42 31.27
CA ILE A 675 12.15 14.38 30.49
C ILE A 675 11.21 15.49 30.03
N THR A 676 11.56 16.75 30.31
CA THR A 676 10.80 17.91 29.89
C THR A 676 11.69 18.94 29.21
N ALA A 677 11.19 19.56 28.14
CA ALA A 677 11.89 20.63 27.44
C ALA A 677 10.91 21.64 26.84
N LYS A 678 11.42 22.84 26.52
CA LYS A 678 10.65 23.93 25.91
C LYS A 678 11.04 24.09 24.45
N PHE A 679 10.05 24.18 23.58
CA PHE A 679 10.21 24.40 22.13
C PHE A 679 9.42 25.63 21.69
N ASP A 680 9.75 26.22 20.55
CA ASP A 680 9.08 27.45 20.09
C ASP A 680 7.60 27.20 19.74
N ASN A 681 7.29 26.54 18.60
CA ASN A 681 5.91 26.20 18.24
C ASN A 681 5.82 24.96 17.32
N LEU A 682 4.64 24.32 17.20
CA LEU A 682 4.49 23.15 16.31
C LEU A 682 4.41 23.54 14.84
N LYS A 683 4.07 24.79 14.48
CA LYS A 683 3.99 25.21 13.07
C LYS A 683 5.34 25.05 12.35
N THR A 684 6.43 25.36 13.06
CA THR A 684 7.80 25.31 12.54
C THR A 684 8.61 24.14 13.07
N ASN A 685 8.09 23.32 13.99
CA ASN A 685 8.81 22.16 14.53
C ASN A 685 8.08 20.85 14.26
N LEU A 686 8.83 19.80 13.95
CA LEU A 686 8.37 18.41 14.08
C LEU A 686 8.98 17.85 15.35
N ILE A 687 8.16 17.66 16.39
CA ILE A 687 8.60 17.18 17.71
C ILE A 687 8.06 15.77 17.92
N MET A 688 8.94 14.80 18.04
CA MET A 688 8.60 13.38 18.06
C MET A 688 9.08 12.71 19.35
N PRO A 689 8.32 11.75 19.90
CA PRO A 689 8.90 10.81 20.85
C PRO A 689 9.91 9.92 20.13
N SER A 690 11.01 9.62 20.81
CA SER A 690 12.03 8.70 20.33
C SER A 690 12.29 7.65 21.39
N THR A 691 11.83 6.43 21.13
CA THR A 691 12.00 5.28 22.01
C THR A 691 12.57 4.12 21.21
N LEU A 692 13.53 3.39 21.77
CA LEU A 692 14.17 2.25 21.12
C LEU A 692 14.63 1.24 22.18
N ASN A 693 14.38 -0.04 21.93
CA ASN A 693 14.95 -1.15 22.69
C ASN A 693 16.09 -1.85 21.91
N SER A 694 16.78 -2.79 22.54
CA SER A 694 17.89 -3.53 21.89
C SER A 694 17.47 -4.47 20.75
N ASN A 695 16.17 -4.74 20.59
CA ASN A 695 15.64 -5.44 19.42
C ASN A 695 15.41 -4.49 18.23
N LEU A 696 15.83 -3.22 18.33
CA LEU A 696 15.66 -2.16 17.35
C LEU A 696 14.18 -1.87 17.03
N LEU A 697 13.31 -2.04 18.02
CA LEU A 697 11.90 -1.69 17.94
C LEU A 697 11.57 -0.58 18.95
N PRO A 698 10.60 0.30 18.64
CA PRO A 698 10.09 1.25 19.62
C PRO A 698 9.43 0.53 20.81
N LEU A 699 9.31 1.24 21.93
CA LEU A 699 8.56 0.74 23.09
C LEU A 699 7.06 0.76 22.82
N ASN A 700 6.31 -0.09 23.52
CA ASN A 700 4.85 -0.08 23.41
C ASN A 700 4.28 1.24 23.97
N ASN A 701 3.24 1.76 23.33
CA ASN A 701 2.62 3.02 23.72
C ASN A 701 2.04 3.03 25.14
N GLU A 702 1.77 1.87 25.74
CA GLU A 702 1.26 1.76 27.11
C GLU A 702 2.35 2.04 28.15
N ASP A 703 3.62 1.84 27.80
CA ASP A 703 4.76 1.94 28.72
C ASP A 703 5.26 3.38 28.91
N TRP A 704 4.75 4.33 28.13
CA TRP A 704 5.17 5.73 28.20
C TRP A 704 4.04 6.71 27.86
N LYS A 705 4.23 7.97 28.22
CA LYS A 705 3.32 9.07 27.93
C LYS A 705 4.09 10.21 27.30
N PHE A 706 3.47 10.88 26.33
CA PHE A 706 4.02 12.08 25.70
C PHE A 706 2.95 13.16 25.65
N SER A 707 3.24 14.30 26.26
CA SER A 707 2.33 15.44 26.34
C SER A 707 2.98 16.70 25.79
N VAL A 708 2.21 17.44 25.00
CA VAL A 708 2.56 18.77 24.51
C VAL A 708 1.53 19.72 25.10
N VAL A 709 1.96 20.63 25.96
CA VAL A 709 1.11 21.64 26.59
C VAL A 709 1.53 23.01 26.09
N ASP A 710 0.55 23.74 25.56
CA ASP A 710 0.72 25.14 25.18
C ASP A 710 0.37 26.03 26.38
N PHE A 711 1.33 26.82 26.85
CA PHE A 711 1.10 27.78 27.92
C PHE A 711 0.95 29.16 27.30
N PHE A 712 -0.28 29.69 27.28
CA PHE A 712 -0.59 31.08 26.96
C PHE A 712 -0.02 32.02 28.04
N THR A 713 1.30 32.17 28.09
CA THR A 713 2.00 33.18 28.89
C THR A 713 3.07 33.81 28.02
N GLU A 714 3.49 35.03 28.35
CA GLU A 714 4.17 36.07 27.55
C GLU A 714 5.37 35.67 26.64
N ASN A 715 5.78 34.40 26.58
CA ASN A 715 6.87 33.88 25.76
C ASN A 715 6.51 32.77 24.74
N ASP A 716 5.23 32.41 24.52
CA ASP A 716 4.77 31.49 23.44
C ASP A 716 5.68 30.25 23.21
N ARG A 717 6.01 29.49 24.27
CA ARG A 717 6.82 28.25 24.14
C ARG A 717 6.05 27.03 24.59
N LEU A 718 6.07 26.00 23.75
CA LEU A 718 5.49 24.70 24.01
C LEU A 718 6.29 23.93 25.04
N HIS A 719 5.61 23.46 26.08
CA HIS A 719 6.17 22.53 27.04
C HIS A 719 5.92 21.10 26.59
N VAL A 720 7.00 20.36 26.33
CA VAL A 720 6.93 18.98 25.88
C VAL A 720 7.53 18.08 26.95
N THR A 721 6.78 17.06 27.32
CA THR A 721 7.16 16.10 28.35
C THR A 721 7.00 14.68 27.81
N ILE A 722 8.00 13.85 28.06
CA ILE A 722 7.93 12.40 27.87
C ILE A 722 8.25 11.70 29.20
N SER A 723 7.46 10.69 29.56
CA SER A 723 7.64 9.94 30.80
C SER A 723 7.37 8.46 30.63
N LEU A 724 8.02 7.61 31.41
CA LEU A 724 7.63 6.21 31.56
C LEU A 724 6.39 6.07 32.44
N ASN A 725 5.54 5.11 32.11
CA ASN A 725 4.40 4.67 32.91
C ASN A 725 4.72 3.42 33.72
N ASN A 726 5.55 2.52 33.16
CA ASN A 726 5.91 1.24 33.74
C ASN A 726 7.44 1.12 33.89
N PRO A 727 7.93 0.38 34.90
CA PRO A 727 9.34 0.02 34.98
C PRO A 727 9.79 -0.68 33.69
N THR A 728 10.84 -0.16 33.05
CA THR A 728 11.28 -0.61 31.73
C THR A 728 12.76 -0.96 31.75
N ASP A 729 13.11 -2.11 31.19
CA ASP A 729 14.49 -2.56 31.00
C ASP A 729 14.90 -2.51 29.52
N ASN A 730 16.13 -2.96 29.24
CA ASN A 730 16.58 -3.21 27.87
C ASN A 730 16.45 -2.01 26.90
N LEU A 731 16.63 -0.82 27.47
CA LEU A 731 16.46 0.45 26.78
C LEU A 731 17.72 0.81 25.99
N VAL A 732 17.53 1.34 24.77
CA VAL A 732 18.62 1.88 23.95
C VAL A 732 18.53 3.40 23.89
N THR A 733 17.33 3.92 23.66
CA THR A 733 17.09 5.36 23.59
C THR A 733 15.70 5.68 24.11
N PHE A 734 15.59 6.74 24.91
CA PHE A 734 14.31 7.31 25.35
C PHE A 734 14.40 8.82 25.44
N GLY A 735 13.57 9.53 24.70
CA GLY A 735 13.62 10.99 24.71
C GLY A 735 12.70 11.69 23.72
N ILE A 736 12.95 12.99 23.59
CA ILE A 736 12.29 13.89 22.67
C ILE A 736 13.29 14.21 21.56
N TYR A 737 12.88 14.03 20.31
CA TYR A 737 13.67 14.38 19.13
C TYR A 737 12.89 15.36 18.27
N SER A 738 13.48 16.52 17.99
CA SER A 738 12.82 17.61 17.26
C SER A 738 13.62 18.04 16.05
N ARG A 739 12.88 18.37 14.98
CA ARG A 739 13.39 18.91 13.73
C ARG A 739 12.82 20.34 13.49
N PRO A 740 13.49 21.41 13.94
CA PRO A 740 13.12 22.81 13.71
C PRO A 740 13.30 23.31 12.27
N PHE A 741 12.19 23.60 11.57
CA PHE A 741 12.17 24.12 10.19
C PHE A 741 12.29 25.63 10.24
N ASN A 742 13.44 26.13 9.80
CA ASN A 742 13.66 27.56 9.72
C ASN A 742 12.64 28.20 8.75
N THR A 743 11.79 29.08 9.24
CA THR A 743 11.00 30.01 8.41
C THR A 743 11.83 31.22 8.00
N ASN A 744 12.98 31.43 8.63
CA ASN A 744 13.90 32.52 8.30
C ASN A 744 14.86 32.11 7.18
N SER A 745 14.35 32.05 5.96
CA SER A 745 15.08 32.54 4.79
C SER A 745 14.80 34.04 4.56
N VAL A 746 14.54 34.79 5.63
CA VAL A 746 14.57 36.25 5.62
C VAL A 746 15.98 36.66 6.08
N ASN A 747 16.63 37.48 5.26
CA ASN A 747 18.01 38.02 5.38
C ASN A 747 19.15 37.29 4.65
N ARG A 748 18.88 36.71 3.47
CA ARG A 748 19.82 36.88 2.32
C ARG A 748 19.37 37.96 1.33
N THR A 749 18.21 38.58 1.57
CA THR A 749 17.66 39.69 0.79
C THR A 749 18.41 41.01 0.99
N SER A 750 19.23 41.15 2.03
CA SER A 750 19.99 42.38 2.30
C SER A 750 21.30 42.49 1.52
N PHE A 751 21.79 41.40 0.90
CA PHE A 751 23.03 41.42 0.10
C PHE A 751 22.78 41.68 -1.39
N ASP A 752 21.64 41.21 -1.94
CA ASP A 752 21.33 41.39 -3.36
C ASP A 752 20.70 42.75 -3.69
N ILE A 753 19.96 43.37 -2.76
CA ILE A 753 19.39 44.72 -2.97
C ILE A 753 20.50 45.77 -3.03
N ILE A 754 21.54 45.62 -2.22
CA ILE A 754 22.70 46.54 -2.23
C ILE A 754 23.47 46.37 -3.54
N ASN A 755 23.70 45.15 -4.01
CA ASN A 755 24.39 44.91 -5.28
C ASN A 755 23.57 45.37 -6.50
N TYR A 756 22.24 45.20 -6.50
CA TYR A 756 21.40 45.73 -7.57
C TYR A 756 21.36 47.26 -7.57
N PHE A 757 21.32 47.90 -6.40
CA PHE A 757 21.40 49.36 -6.30
C PHE A 757 22.77 49.89 -6.75
N VAL A 758 23.86 49.21 -6.40
CA VAL A 758 25.22 49.58 -6.82
C VAL A 758 25.40 49.39 -8.32
N ILE A 759 24.89 48.30 -8.91
CA ILE A 759 24.95 48.06 -10.37
C ILE A 759 24.06 49.07 -11.12
N LEU A 760 22.88 49.42 -10.58
CA LEU A 760 22.02 50.46 -11.16
C LEU A 760 22.67 51.84 -11.07
N LEU A 761 23.35 52.17 -9.96
CA LEU A 761 24.08 53.43 -9.82
C LEU A 761 25.28 53.50 -10.76
N VAL A 762 26.03 52.41 -10.92
CA VAL A 762 27.20 52.34 -11.81
C VAL A 762 26.78 52.41 -13.28
N THR A 763 25.66 51.77 -13.67
CA THR A 763 25.12 51.88 -15.03
C THR A 763 24.53 53.25 -15.32
N LEU A 764 23.88 53.90 -14.34
CA LEU A 764 23.42 55.29 -14.49
C LEU A 764 24.58 56.31 -14.55
N LEU A 765 25.64 56.10 -13.77
CA LEU A 765 26.84 56.96 -13.80
C LEU A 765 27.70 56.76 -15.05
N LEU A 766 27.76 55.56 -15.62
CA LEU A 766 28.49 55.28 -16.87
C LEU A 766 27.70 55.65 -18.13
N SER A 767 26.38 55.89 -18.03
CA SER A 767 25.55 56.34 -19.16
C SER A 767 25.59 57.85 -19.41
N ARG A 768 26.40 58.61 -18.64
CA ARG A 768 26.41 60.07 -18.66
C ARG A 768 27.74 60.72 -19.08
N ASN A 769 28.60 59.99 -19.78
CA ASN A 769 29.75 60.55 -20.52
C ASN A 769 29.69 60.18 -22.00
#